data_AF-A0A7X9EBZ1-F1
#
_entry.id   AF-A0A7X9EBZ1-F1
#
_cell.length_a   1.000
_cell.length_b   1.000
_cell.length_c   1.000
_cell.angle_alpha   90.00
_cell.angle_beta   90.00
_cell.angle_gamma   90.00
#
_symmetry.space_group_name_H-M   'P 1'
#
loop_
_entity.id
_entity.type
_entity.pdbx_description
1 polymer ?
#
loop_
_entity_poly.entity_id
_entity_poly.type
_entity_poly.pdbx_seq_one_letter_code
_entity_poly.pdbx_strand_id
1 'polypeptide(L)'
;MSRYIPFPAYPDRAPLDLSFIYKNEKPAGKHGFLKVAGDHFEFEDGTVARFWGTNFNGGANFPDFEYAEKVAKRLAQIGINIVRFHQLDSEWNTPNIYQFTKGERKGNTLSFDPESMKRLDYLIYCLKNEGIYCYLDIFTYRKFKSGDGVENAFELNDAAKPYSGYNRRMIELQKKAAYDFWTHINPYTGLAYKDDPVFVMCEVVNESEYFRFKIDVEPYASEFRSLFDTWLKENGTDYDAFSCDLNNNNDEILVEFKIELQQKYYLEMIEFMRSIGVKIPITGTNHTICSANCKAQIVTDFCDSHTYFYNWKWGEKEKFCMNKAITQAPDGGFRTLSIMRVFDKPFFVSEWDMPWPNEFRAESPILYAAVGALQGWSGFTIHTYSYSTLLNEMKILGKEVSSASIGGIPYREGIFSTWNDPAKFGLFYHAALITRRGDISRAKNKYAIKIDALKSSPKPAFRTSSELSQIAAYYDGDTDAQVISENHVLVDEKAGEVTSDTGEMYRSWEKNYGVIDTDMTKCAYGFLNKNSPVKLKGLTIASKTDFAVVAMSSLTDNPLNKSDNILLTTVGRSVNTDAKFDGEQMLDYGKPPILIEVIEADIELETERSDLRVWAVNAEGFFVGAVPTTYENGVLKFTLGDKFPSMYYLLQAE
;
A
#
# COMPACT_ATOMS: atom_id res chain seq x y z
N MET A 1 17.37 -28.84 9.62
CA MET A 1 15.98 -28.46 9.93
C MET A 1 16.01 -26.99 10.33
N SER A 2 15.08 -26.17 9.83
CA SER A 2 14.98 -24.77 10.23
C SER A 2 14.69 -24.65 11.73
N ARG A 3 15.33 -23.68 12.39
CA ARG A 3 15.09 -23.36 13.80
C ARG A 3 14.13 -22.17 13.88
N TYR A 4 13.16 -22.25 14.79
CA TYR A 4 12.19 -21.19 15.04
C TYR A 4 12.28 -20.71 16.48
N ILE A 5 11.99 -19.43 16.71
CA ILE A 5 11.83 -18.85 18.05
C ILE A 5 10.47 -18.14 18.17
N PRO A 6 9.89 -18.07 19.38
CA PRO A 6 8.71 -17.27 19.64
C PRO A 6 8.94 -15.78 19.39
N PHE A 7 8.00 -15.13 18.71
CA PHE A 7 7.93 -13.69 18.55
C PHE A 7 6.52 -13.22 18.91
N PRO A 8 6.26 -12.89 20.20
CA PRO A 8 4.93 -12.44 20.63
C PRO A 8 4.58 -11.11 19.94
N ALA A 9 3.35 -11.03 19.43
CA ALA A 9 2.83 -9.83 18.82
C ALA A 9 2.27 -8.86 19.87
N TYR A 10 2.64 -7.59 19.76
CA TYR A 10 2.09 -6.51 20.58
C TYR A 10 1.39 -5.48 19.68
N PRO A 11 0.05 -5.30 19.81
CA PRO A 11 -0.69 -4.39 18.94
C PRO A 11 -0.38 -2.91 19.20
N ASP A 12 0.23 -2.62 20.35
CA ASP A 12 0.34 -1.29 20.92
C ASP A 12 1.78 -0.88 21.27
N ARG A 13 2.77 -1.69 20.89
CA ARG A 13 4.21 -1.44 21.11
C ARG A 13 5.06 -1.85 19.90
N ALA A 14 6.18 -1.16 19.72
CA ALA A 14 7.23 -1.51 18.78
C ALA A 14 8.52 -1.84 19.55
N PRO A 15 9.29 -2.88 19.16
CA PRO A 15 10.55 -3.24 19.82
C PRO A 15 11.68 -2.25 19.55
N LEU A 16 11.57 -1.45 18.49
CA LEU A 16 12.52 -0.42 18.09
C LEU A 16 11.77 0.89 17.84
N ASP A 17 12.50 2.00 17.91
CA ASP A 17 11.94 3.35 17.73
C ASP A 17 12.76 4.13 16.68
N LEU A 18 12.20 4.31 15.47
CA LEU A 18 12.73 5.20 14.42
C LEU A 18 12.22 6.63 14.52
N SER A 19 11.28 6.92 15.43
CA SER A 19 10.64 8.24 15.47
C SER A 19 11.62 9.37 15.78
N PHE A 20 12.77 9.07 16.40
CA PHE A 20 13.83 10.05 16.64
C PHE A 20 14.46 10.59 15.35
N ILE A 21 14.50 9.79 14.28
CA ILE A 21 15.02 10.21 12.95
C ILE A 21 14.11 11.28 12.36
N TYR A 22 12.80 11.13 12.59
CA TYR A 22 11.77 12.01 12.05
C TYR A 22 11.18 12.96 13.10
N LYS A 23 11.90 13.22 14.20
CA LYS A 23 11.39 14.06 15.31
C LYS A 23 11.02 15.46 14.84
N ASN A 24 11.73 15.97 13.83
CA ASN A 24 11.50 17.29 13.27
C ASN A 24 10.27 17.33 12.37
N GLU A 25 9.69 16.18 11.98
CA GLU A 25 8.51 16.08 11.12
C GLU A 25 7.19 16.24 11.90
N LYS A 26 7.24 16.33 13.23
CA LYS A 26 6.06 16.46 14.09
C LYS A 26 5.69 17.94 14.35
N PRO A 27 4.39 18.28 14.45
CA PRO A 27 3.23 17.47 14.07
C PRO A 27 3.04 17.42 12.55
N ALA A 28 2.25 16.46 12.06
CA ALA A 28 1.83 16.43 10.66
C ALA A 28 1.09 17.72 10.30
N GLY A 29 1.38 18.25 9.12
CA GLY A 29 0.86 19.52 8.64
C GLY A 29 1.75 20.73 8.95
N LYS A 30 2.87 20.55 9.65
CA LYS A 30 3.87 21.61 9.88
C LYS A 30 4.43 22.24 8.59
N HIS A 31 4.42 21.49 7.50
CA HIS A 31 4.92 21.90 6.18
C HIS A 31 3.83 22.60 5.33
N GLY A 32 2.62 22.75 5.86
CA GLY A 32 1.46 23.26 5.14
C GLY A 32 0.79 22.20 4.25
N PHE A 33 -0.08 22.63 3.34
CA PHE A 33 -0.83 21.73 2.48
C PHE A 33 0.06 21.04 1.44
N LEU A 34 -0.28 19.79 1.11
CA LEU A 34 0.33 19.06 -0.01
C LEU A 34 -0.12 19.69 -1.34
N LYS A 35 0.78 19.72 -2.32
CA LYS A 35 0.57 20.22 -3.68
C LYS A 35 1.14 19.26 -4.71
N VAL A 36 0.63 19.35 -5.93
CA VAL A 36 1.19 18.70 -7.12
C VAL A 36 2.27 19.59 -7.71
N ALA A 37 3.47 19.04 -7.89
CA ALA A 37 4.61 19.70 -8.55
C ALA A 37 5.13 18.82 -9.69
N GLY A 38 4.43 18.86 -10.83
CA GLY A 38 4.73 17.98 -11.96
C GLY A 38 4.58 16.51 -11.59
N ASP A 39 5.67 15.75 -11.60
CA ASP A 39 5.69 14.30 -11.41
C ASP A 39 5.69 13.82 -9.94
N HIS A 40 5.63 14.73 -8.97
CA HIS A 40 5.72 14.42 -7.55
C HIS A 40 4.90 15.38 -6.68
N PHE A 41 4.76 15.02 -5.40
CA PHE A 41 4.18 15.90 -4.40
C PHE A 41 5.23 16.70 -3.65
N GLU A 42 4.88 17.94 -3.33
CA GLU A 42 5.63 18.82 -2.42
C GLU A 42 4.66 19.51 -1.46
N PHE A 43 5.16 19.91 -0.30
CA PHE A 43 4.40 20.74 0.64
C PHE A 43 4.53 22.23 0.29
N GLU A 44 3.70 23.08 0.90
CA GLU A 44 3.70 24.52 0.70
C GLU A 44 5.04 25.23 0.92
N ASP A 45 5.90 24.67 1.78
CA ASP A 45 7.24 25.18 2.04
C ASP A 45 8.33 24.67 1.07
N GLY A 46 7.95 23.88 0.06
CA GLY A 46 8.85 23.28 -0.93
C GLY A 46 9.48 21.95 -0.48
N THR A 47 9.11 21.42 0.69
CA THR A 47 9.57 20.09 1.13
C THR A 47 8.96 19.00 0.24
N VAL A 48 9.81 18.17 -0.39
CA VAL A 48 9.34 17.02 -1.18
C VAL A 48 8.65 16.01 -0.26
N ALA A 49 7.45 15.60 -0.62
CA ALA A 49 6.65 14.67 0.17
C ALA A 49 6.84 13.22 -0.31
N ARG A 50 7.15 12.32 0.63
CA ARG A 50 7.27 10.87 0.40
C ARG A 50 6.61 10.13 1.52
N PHE A 51 5.75 9.16 1.20
CA PHE A 51 4.93 8.50 2.19
C PHE A 51 5.12 6.98 2.22
N TRP A 52 5.22 6.44 3.43
CA TRP A 52 5.18 5.01 3.69
C TRP A 52 4.18 4.76 4.81
N GLY A 53 3.16 3.96 4.53
CA GLY A 53 2.04 3.85 5.45
C GLY A 53 1.23 2.58 5.36
N THR A 54 0.04 2.66 5.94
CA THR A 54 -0.88 1.53 6.07
C THR A 54 -2.32 1.99 5.99
N ASN A 55 -3.22 1.08 5.62
CA ASN A 55 -4.65 1.35 5.65
C ASN A 55 -5.20 0.99 7.03
N PHE A 56 -6.16 1.77 7.51
CA PHE A 56 -7.10 1.34 8.54
C PHE A 56 -8.43 1.04 7.86
N ASN A 57 -8.95 -0.16 8.05
CA ASN A 57 -10.16 -0.59 7.36
C ASN A 57 -11.36 -0.71 8.31
N GLY A 58 -12.52 -0.23 7.88
CA GLY A 58 -13.78 -0.41 8.58
C GLY A 58 -13.71 0.03 10.04
N GLY A 59 -13.91 -0.90 10.97
CA GLY A 59 -13.94 -0.62 12.41
C GLY A 59 -12.62 -0.07 12.98
N ALA A 60 -11.47 -0.41 12.37
CA ALA A 60 -10.16 0.07 12.82
C ALA A 60 -10.01 1.60 12.72
N ASN A 61 -10.84 2.27 11.92
CA ASN A 61 -10.89 3.73 11.83
C ASN A 61 -11.51 4.41 13.07
N PHE A 62 -12.20 3.63 13.92
CA PHE A 62 -12.92 4.14 15.09
C PHE A 62 -12.47 3.45 16.39
N PRO A 63 -11.17 3.43 16.69
CA PRO A 63 -10.66 2.81 17.90
C PRO A 63 -11.15 3.56 19.16
N ASP A 64 -11.00 2.93 20.32
CA ASP A 64 -11.08 3.69 21.57
C ASP A 64 -9.90 4.66 21.71
N PHE A 65 -10.01 5.60 22.65
CA PHE A 65 -9.03 6.68 22.80
C PHE A 65 -7.66 6.17 23.26
N GLU A 66 -7.65 5.22 24.20
CA GLU A 66 -6.40 4.65 24.70
C GLU A 66 -5.62 3.96 23.57
N TYR A 67 -6.30 3.20 22.72
CA TYR A 67 -5.65 2.55 21.60
C TYR A 67 -5.24 3.54 20.50
N ALA A 68 -6.03 4.59 20.24
CA ALA A 68 -5.66 5.65 19.29
C ALA A 68 -4.29 6.27 19.63
N GLU A 69 -4.04 6.55 20.90
CA GLU A 69 -2.74 7.09 21.37
C GLU A 69 -1.60 6.10 21.18
N LYS A 70 -1.83 4.83 21.55
CA LYS A 70 -0.78 3.80 21.48
C LYS A 70 -0.46 3.43 20.03
N VAL A 71 -1.47 3.30 19.18
CA VAL A 71 -1.27 2.92 17.78
C VAL A 71 -0.58 4.04 17.01
N ALA A 72 -0.91 5.31 17.24
CA ALA A 72 -0.21 6.44 16.61
C ALA A 72 1.28 6.44 16.95
N LYS A 73 1.62 6.27 18.23
CA LYS A 73 3.03 6.15 18.69
C LYS A 73 3.73 4.98 18.05
N ARG A 74 3.11 3.79 18.08
CA ARG A 74 3.66 2.57 17.49
C ARG A 74 3.97 2.75 16.00
N LEU A 75 3.04 3.32 15.23
CA LEU A 75 3.23 3.56 13.80
C LEU A 75 4.42 4.51 13.56
N ALA A 76 4.53 5.60 14.34
CA ALA A 76 5.67 6.52 14.24
C ALA A 76 7.01 5.85 14.59
N GLN A 77 7.03 4.95 15.59
CA GLN A 77 8.21 4.16 15.95
C GLN A 77 8.67 3.23 14.82
N ILE A 78 7.74 2.73 13.99
CA ILE A 78 8.04 1.90 12.82
C ILE A 78 8.48 2.75 11.61
N GLY A 79 8.32 4.08 11.67
CA GLY A 79 8.66 5.00 10.59
C GLY A 79 7.52 5.27 9.61
N ILE A 80 6.28 4.84 9.92
CA ILE A 80 5.09 5.19 9.14
C ILE A 80 4.80 6.69 9.26
N ASN A 81 4.42 7.33 8.16
CA ASN A 81 4.04 8.76 8.12
C ASN A 81 2.72 9.02 7.38
N ILE A 82 1.97 7.99 6.99
CA ILE A 82 0.61 8.16 6.47
C ILE A 82 -0.30 7.00 6.89
N VAL A 83 -1.57 7.31 7.15
CA VAL A 83 -2.66 6.35 7.29
C VAL A 83 -3.75 6.67 6.28
N ARG A 84 -4.18 5.68 5.51
CA ARG A 84 -5.39 5.77 4.67
C ARG A 84 -6.60 5.27 5.45
N PHE A 85 -7.62 6.10 5.59
CA PHE A 85 -8.88 5.71 6.23
C PHE A 85 -9.79 5.10 5.19
N HIS A 86 -9.77 3.78 5.14
CA HIS A 86 -10.46 3.00 4.13
C HIS A 86 -11.71 2.35 4.71
N GLN A 87 -12.75 2.14 3.90
CA GLN A 87 -13.93 1.37 4.30
C GLN A 87 -14.73 1.95 5.48
N LEU A 88 -14.60 3.25 5.76
CA LEU A 88 -15.34 3.98 6.80
C LEU A 88 -16.86 3.77 6.71
N ASP A 89 -17.37 3.66 5.48
CA ASP A 89 -18.79 3.55 5.12
C ASP A 89 -19.25 2.12 4.82
N SER A 90 -18.44 1.11 5.13
CA SER A 90 -18.76 -0.31 4.94
C SER A 90 -19.90 -0.79 5.85
N GLU A 91 -21.11 -0.99 5.29
CA GLU A 91 -22.32 -1.42 6.03
C GLU A 91 -22.13 -2.79 6.71
N TRP A 92 -21.24 -3.62 6.17
CA TRP A 92 -20.94 -4.89 6.81
C TRP A 92 -20.41 -4.63 8.25
N ASN A 93 -19.62 -3.57 8.50
CA ASN A 93 -18.75 -3.43 9.70
C ASN A 93 -19.40 -2.65 10.84
N THR A 94 -18.91 -2.84 12.06
CA THR A 94 -19.32 -2.12 13.26
C THR A 94 -18.10 -1.97 14.15
N PRO A 95 -17.68 -0.74 14.47
CA PRO A 95 -18.30 0.53 14.08
C PRO A 95 -18.21 0.88 12.58
N ASN A 96 -19.09 1.79 12.14
CA ASN A 96 -19.20 2.36 10.79
C ASN A 96 -19.54 3.86 10.88
N ILE A 97 -19.16 4.67 9.88
CA ILE A 97 -19.37 6.13 9.90
C ILE A 97 -20.84 6.57 10.02
N TYR A 98 -21.79 5.80 9.49
CA TYR A 98 -23.23 6.07 9.58
C TYR A 98 -23.90 5.39 10.79
N GLN A 99 -23.23 4.43 11.43
CA GLN A 99 -23.79 3.68 12.54
C GLN A 99 -22.70 3.06 13.42
N PHE A 100 -22.56 3.55 14.66
CA PHE A 100 -21.53 3.06 15.58
C PHE A 100 -21.85 1.66 16.15
N THR A 101 -23.12 1.33 16.42
CA THR A 101 -23.56 -0.01 16.86
C THR A 101 -24.74 -0.55 16.06
N LYS A 102 -24.80 -1.87 15.86
CA LYS A 102 -25.96 -2.55 15.26
C LYS A 102 -27.06 -2.74 16.32
N GLY A 103 -28.24 -2.18 16.08
CA GLY A 103 -29.40 -2.33 16.95
C GLY A 103 -30.59 -1.49 16.48
N GLU A 104 -30.44 -0.17 16.50
CA GLU A 104 -31.43 0.74 15.94
C GLU A 104 -31.46 0.63 14.40
N ARG A 105 -32.65 0.50 13.82
CA ARG A 105 -32.82 0.52 12.35
C ARG A 105 -32.72 1.95 11.83
N LYS A 106 -31.59 2.30 11.20
CA LYS A 106 -31.45 3.53 10.41
C LYS A 106 -31.97 3.32 8.99
N GLY A 107 -33.03 4.04 8.61
CA GLY A 107 -33.68 3.92 7.30
C GLY A 107 -32.99 4.70 6.16
N ASN A 108 -31.97 5.49 6.48
CA ASN A 108 -31.18 6.29 5.55
C ASN A 108 -29.73 6.38 6.04
N THR A 109 -28.86 6.94 5.21
CA THR A 109 -27.45 7.23 5.46
C THR A 109 -27.17 8.73 5.25
N LEU A 110 -28.06 9.60 5.73
CA LEU A 110 -27.98 11.05 5.50
C LEU A 110 -27.18 11.82 6.56
N SER A 111 -26.79 11.18 7.65
CA SER A 111 -26.03 11.79 8.74
C SER A 111 -24.99 10.82 9.27
N PHE A 112 -23.79 11.31 9.57
CA PHE A 112 -22.79 10.52 10.28
C PHE A 112 -23.17 10.29 11.74
N ASP A 113 -22.70 9.16 12.27
CA ASP A 113 -22.86 8.80 13.67
C ASP A 113 -21.89 9.63 14.53
N PRO A 114 -22.39 10.31 15.58
CA PRO A 114 -21.56 11.20 16.39
C PRO A 114 -20.46 10.48 17.18
N GLU A 115 -20.64 9.22 17.59
CA GLU A 115 -19.60 8.48 18.30
C GLU A 115 -18.52 7.99 17.32
N SER A 116 -18.91 7.55 16.12
CA SER A 116 -17.95 7.25 15.04
C SER A 116 -17.10 8.48 14.69
N MET A 117 -17.73 9.64 14.47
CA MET A 117 -17.00 10.89 14.20
C MET A 117 -16.05 11.27 15.34
N LYS A 118 -16.52 11.20 16.60
CA LYS A 118 -15.69 11.50 17.78
C LYS A 118 -14.44 10.63 17.87
N ARG A 119 -14.53 9.33 17.55
CA ARG A 119 -13.40 8.39 17.58
C ARG A 119 -12.44 8.60 16.41
N LEU A 120 -12.98 8.84 15.22
CA LEU A 120 -12.18 9.20 14.05
C LEU A 120 -11.40 10.50 14.31
N ASP A 121 -12.05 11.53 14.84
CA ASP A 121 -11.43 12.81 15.19
C ASP A 121 -10.28 12.66 16.17
N TYR A 122 -10.47 11.83 17.21
CA TYR A 122 -9.43 11.60 18.21
C TYR A 122 -8.25 10.82 17.64
N LEU A 123 -8.51 9.83 16.77
CA LEU A 123 -7.46 9.11 16.05
C LEU A 123 -6.65 10.05 15.16
N ILE A 124 -7.30 10.91 14.37
CA ILE A 124 -6.63 11.90 13.52
C ILE A 124 -5.76 12.84 14.35
N TYR A 125 -6.25 13.31 15.51
CA TYR A 125 -5.48 14.13 16.43
C TYR A 125 -4.22 13.41 16.94
N CYS A 126 -4.34 12.13 17.33
CA CYS A 126 -3.20 11.34 17.76
C CYS A 126 -2.17 11.15 16.64
N LEU A 127 -2.62 10.79 15.43
CA LEU A 127 -1.76 10.64 14.25
C LEU A 127 -1.04 11.96 13.93
N LYS A 128 -1.76 13.09 13.96
CA LYS A 128 -1.21 14.42 13.74
C LYS A 128 -0.06 14.72 14.69
N ASN A 129 -0.25 14.52 15.98
CA ASN A 129 0.77 14.78 16.99
C ASN A 129 2.02 13.91 16.81
N GLU A 130 1.86 12.71 16.25
CA GLU A 130 2.96 11.79 15.97
C GLU A 130 3.60 11.99 14.58
N GLY A 131 3.19 13.00 13.81
CA GLY A 131 3.78 13.29 12.49
C GLY A 131 3.26 12.40 11.36
N ILE A 132 2.07 11.80 11.55
CA ILE A 132 1.44 10.90 10.59
C ILE A 132 0.29 11.63 9.88
N TYR A 133 0.39 11.71 8.56
CA TYR A 133 -0.59 12.33 7.69
C TYR A 133 -1.78 11.39 7.40
N CYS A 134 -2.86 11.96 6.88
CA CYS A 134 -4.11 11.26 6.60
C CYS A 134 -4.46 11.29 5.10
N TYR A 135 -4.82 10.13 4.56
CA TYR A 135 -5.47 9.97 3.26
C TYR A 135 -6.92 9.53 3.52
N LEU A 136 -7.88 10.36 3.10
CA LEU A 136 -9.32 10.12 3.32
C LEU A 136 -10.02 9.62 2.06
N ASP A 137 -10.75 8.51 2.19
CA ASP A 137 -11.67 8.06 1.14
C ASP A 137 -13.08 8.63 1.39
N ILE A 138 -13.71 9.16 0.34
CA ILE A 138 -15.05 9.75 0.45
C ILE A 138 -16.16 8.70 0.31
N PHE A 139 -15.97 7.71 -0.57
CA PHE A 139 -17.01 6.75 -0.90
C PHE A 139 -16.41 5.39 -1.27
N THR A 140 -16.71 4.34 -0.51
CA THR A 140 -16.09 3.01 -0.73
C THR A 140 -17.06 1.85 -0.81
N TYR A 141 -17.90 1.65 0.21
CA TYR A 141 -18.80 0.50 0.34
C TYR A 141 -20.18 0.87 0.91
N ARG A 142 -20.52 2.16 0.96
CA ARG A 142 -21.84 2.62 1.42
C ARG A 142 -22.96 1.84 0.72
N LYS A 143 -23.87 1.29 1.52
CA LYS A 143 -25.14 0.74 1.05
C LYS A 143 -26.20 1.85 1.11
N PHE A 144 -26.65 2.31 -0.05
CA PHE A 144 -27.79 3.21 -0.11
C PHE A 144 -29.06 2.51 0.40
N LYS A 145 -29.93 3.29 1.03
CA LYS A 145 -31.20 2.84 1.61
C LYS A 145 -32.35 3.57 0.93
N SER A 146 -33.57 3.04 1.01
CA SER A 146 -34.74 3.70 0.42
C SER A 146 -34.98 5.11 0.98
N GLY A 147 -34.66 5.34 2.26
CA GLY A 147 -34.73 6.66 2.87
C GLY A 147 -33.69 7.67 2.36
N ASP A 148 -32.72 7.23 1.55
CA ASP A 148 -31.79 8.13 0.84
C ASP A 148 -32.41 8.71 -0.44
N GLY A 149 -33.64 8.31 -0.80
CA GLY A 149 -34.27 8.72 -2.07
C GLY A 149 -33.67 8.04 -3.29
N VAL A 150 -33.03 6.88 -3.10
CA VAL A 150 -32.47 6.04 -4.15
C VAL A 150 -33.50 4.97 -4.53
N GLU A 151 -33.86 4.92 -5.81
CA GLU A 151 -34.81 3.95 -6.34
C GLU A 151 -34.21 2.54 -6.38
N ASN A 152 -35.00 1.51 -6.08
CA ASN A 152 -34.54 0.11 -6.09
C ASN A 152 -33.24 -0.14 -5.32
N ALA A 153 -33.02 0.58 -4.20
CA ALA A 153 -31.78 0.50 -3.43
C ALA A 153 -31.40 -0.93 -2.97
N PHE A 154 -32.39 -1.82 -2.84
CA PHE A 154 -32.17 -3.22 -2.49
C PHE A 154 -31.45 -4.04 -3.57
N GLU A 155 -31.64 -3.70 -4.85
CA GLU A 155 -30.98 -4.37 -5.99
C GLU A 155 -29.53 -3.90 -6.18
N LEU A 156 -29.10 -2.88 -5.42
CA LEU A 156 -27.78 -2.30 -5.54
C LEU A 156 -26.75 -3.03 -4.68
N ASN A 157 -25.63 -3.36 -5.32
CA ASN A 157 -24.45 -3.89 -4.64
C ASN A 157 -23.69 -2.79 -3.89
N ASP A 158 -22.56 -3.14 -3.28
CA ASP A 158 -21.76 -2.21 -2.50
C ASP A 158 -21.38 -0.98 -3.32
N ALA A 159 -21.53 0.21 -2.73
CA ALA A 159 -21.33 1.51 -3.37
C ALA A 159 -22.14 1.71 -4.67
N ALA A 160 -23.17 0.90 -4.92
CA ALA A 160 -23.97 0.91 -6.14
C ALA A 160 -23.12 0.96 -7.42
N LYS A 161 -21.98 0.26 -7.45
CA LYS A 161 -21.08 0.28 -8.61
C LYS A 161 -21.73 -0.39 -9.83
N PRO A 162 -21.66 0.21 -11.03
CA PRO A 162 -21.00 1.48 -11.36
C PRO A 162 -21.96 2.69 -11.39
N TYR A 163 -23.24 2.48 -11.07
CA TYR A 163 -24.36 3.44 -11.13
C TYR A 163 -24.11 4.73 -10.37
N SER A 164 -23.38 4.67 -9.25
CA SER A 164 -23.02 5.81 -8.41
C SER A 164 -22.16 6.86 -9.10
N GLY A 165 -21.49 6.53 -10.22
CA GLY A 165 -20.69 7.48 -10.98
C GLY A 165 -21.48 8.35 -11.97
N TYR A 166 -22.76 8.06 -12.24
CA TYR A 166 -23.54 8.86 -13.18
C TYR A 166 -24.96 9.20 -12.70
N ASN A 167 -25.53 8.43 -11.78
CA ASN A 167 -26.85 8.73 -11.25
C ASN A 167 -26.82 10.01 -10.41
N ARG A 168 -27.58 11.03 -10.83
CA ARG A 168 -27.60 12.37 -10.22
C ARG A 168 -27.86 12.32 -8.71
N ARG A 169 -28.79 11.49 -8.24
CA ARG A 169 -29.12 11.41 -6.81
C ARG A 169 -27.96 10.82 -6.00
N MET A 170 -27.33 9.77 -6.50
CA MET A 170 -26.16 9.16 -5.83
C MET A 170 -24.96 10.10 -5.81
N ILE A 171 -24.71 10.87 -6.88
CA ILE A 171 -23.65 11.89 -6.89
C ILE A 171 -23.94 12.99 -5.85
N GLU A 172 -25.19 13.47 -5.75
CA GLU A 172 -25.55 14.46 -4.71
C GLU A 172 -25.37 13.91 -3.28
N LEU A 173 -25.64 12.63 -3.04
CA LEU A 173 -25.40 11.99 -1.74
C LEU A 173 -23.91 11.85 -1.42
N GLN A 174 -23.06 11.68 -2.43
CA GLN A 174 -21.60 11.68 -2.29
C GLN A 174 -21.07 13.09 -2.02
N LYS A 175 -21.55 14.11 -2.75
CA LYS A 175 -21.25 15.52 -2.48
C LYS A 175 -21.66 15.91 -1.06
N LYS A 176 -22.83 15.48 -0.59
CA LYS A 176 -23.25 15.70 0.80
C LYS A 176 -22.25 15.08 1.78
N ALA A 177 -21.86 13.82 1.60
CA ALA A 177 -20.89 13.15 2.48
C ALA A 177 -19.53 13.88 2.47
N ALA A 178 -19.05 14.29 1.29
CA ALA A 178 -17.84 15.10 1.17
C ALA A 178 -17.97 16.44 1.91
N TYR A 179 -19.09 17.14 1.77
CA TYR A 179 -19.37 18.38 2.52
C TYR A 179 -19.34 18.14 4.03
N ASP A 180 -20.03 17.10 4.50
CA ASP A 180 -20.11 16.77 5.91
C ASP A 180 -18.73 16.46 6.48
N PHE A 181 -17.89 15.69 5.78
CA PHE A 181 -16.51 15.42 6.21
C PHE A 181 -15.65 16.69 6.20
N TRP A 182 -15.58 17.39 5.06
CA TRP A 182 -14.61 18.46 4.86
C TRP A 182 -14.93 19.74 5.65
N THR A 183 -16.21 19.96 5.97
CA THR A 183 -16.64 21.11 6.80
C THR A 183 -16.76 20.79 8.28
N HIS A 184 -16.65 19.51 8.67
CA HIS A 184 -16.63 19.11 10.07
C HIS A 184 -15.40 19.65 10.78
N ILE A 185 -15.61 20.24 11.96
CA ILE A 185 -14.55 20.75 12.84
C ILE A 185 -14.15 19.63 13.78
N ASN A 186 -12.90 19.19 13.68
CA ASN A 186 -12.32 18.27 14.65
C ASN A 186 -12.17 19.01 15.99
N PRO A 187 -12.86 18.60 17.08
CA PRO A 187 -12.80 19.31 18.35
C PRO A 187 -11.42 19.22 19.04
N TYR A 188 -10.57 18.25 18.65
CA TYR A 188 -9.24 18.06 19.23
C TYR A 188 -8.15 18.84 18.50
N THR A 189 -8.30 19.09 17.18
CA THR A 189 -7.36 19.96 16.43
C THR A 189 -7.85 21.40 16.33
N GLY A 190 -9.15 21.64 16.52
CA GLY A 190 -9.78 22.95 16.38
C GLY A 190 -9.96 23.42 14.93
N LEU A 191 -9.67 22.55 13.95
CA LEU A 191 -9.72 22.87 12.53
C LEU A 191 -10.82 22.09 11.83
N ALA A 192 -11.42 22.70 10.81
CA ALA A 192 -12.20 21.95 9.83
C ALA A 192 -11.26 21.04 9.03
N TYR A 193 -11.71 19.86 8.61
CA TYR A 193 -10.83 18.91 7.87
C TYR A 193 -10.21 19.55 6.62
N LYS A 194 -10.96 20.39 5.89
CA LYS A 194 -10.45 21.13 4.71
C LYS A 194 -9.37 22.17 5.03
N ASP A 195 -9.29 22.60 6.28
CA ASP A 195 -8.35 23.60 6.79
C ASP A 195 -7.21 22.97 7.60
N ASP A 196 -7.20 21.65 7.77
CA ASP A 196 -6.17 20.91 8.49
C ASP A 196 -5.17 20.23 7.53
N PRO A 197 -3.91 20.70 7.43
CA PRO A 197 -2.89 20.10 6.57
C PRO A 197 -2.40 18.72 7.04
N VAL A 198 -3.00 18.13 8.10
CA VAL A 198 -2.84 16.69 8.38
C VAL A 198 -3.39 15.84 7.24
N PHE A 199 -4.44 16.29 6.55
CA PHE A 199 -4.93 15.63 5.36
C PHE A 199 -4.05 16.02 4.17
N VAL A 200 -3.64 15.03 3.39
CA VAL A 200 -2.72 15.24 2.27
C VAL A 200 -3.24 14.69 0.95
N MET A 201 -4.13 13.70 0.98
CA MET A 201 -4.73 13.11 -0.22
C MET A 201 -6.19 12.73 0.03
N CYS A 202 -6.95 12.66 -1.05
CA CYS A 202 -8.35 12.24 -1.05
C CYS A 202 -8.67 11.40 -2.28
N GLU A 203 -9.50 10.38 -2.10
CA GLU A 203 -10.05 9.55 -3.17
C GLU A 203 -11.56 9.83 -3.29
N VAL A 204 -12.02 10.09 -4.50
CA VAL A 204 -13.44 10.31 -4.79
C VAL A 204 -14.23 9.01 -4.60
N VAL A 205 -13.78 7.91 -5.20
CA VAL A 205 -14.46 6.62 -5.12
C VAL A 205 -13.48 5.44 -5.21
N ASN A 206 -13.57 4.52 -4.26
CA ASN A 206 -12.74 3.32 -4.28
C ASN A 206 -13.20 2.34 -5.36
N GLU A 207 -12.28 1.84 -6.19
CA GLU A 207 -12.45 0.74 -7.14
C GLU A 207 -13.78 0.77 -7.94
N SER A 208 -14.16 1.93 -8.50
CA SER A 208 -15.38 2.06 -9.30
C SER A 208 -15.11 2.65 -10.68
N GLU A 209 -15.53 1.93 -11.72
CA GLU A 209 -15.33 2.28 -13.13
C GLU A 209 -16.34 1.54 -14.03
N TYR A 210 -16.38 1.85 -15.33
CA TYR A 210 -17.40 1.35 -16.28
C TYR A 210 -16.98 0.15 -17.15
N PHE A 211 -15.76 -0.37 -16.98
CA PHE A 211 -15.14 -1.40 -17.81
C PHE A 211 -15.15 -2.80 -17.17
N ARG A 212 -15.22 -2.95 -15.83
CA ARG A 212 -15.40 -4.27 -15.17
C ARG A 212 -16.85 -4.56 -14.80
N PHE A 213 -17.56 -3.57 -14.29
CA PHE A 213 -18.88 -3.76 -13.71
C PHE A 213 -19.98 -3.79 -14.78
N LYS A 214 -20.93 -4.70 -14.60
CA LYS A 214 -22.07 -4.84 -15.51
C LYS A 214 -23.11 -3.75 -15.25
N ILE A 215 -23.68 -3.22 -16.34
CA ILE A 215 -24.76 -2.23 -16.32
C ILE A 215 -26.04 -2.95 -16.78
N ASP A 216 -26.89 -3.33 -15.83
CA ASP A 216 -28.11 -4.11 -16.09
C ASP A 216 -29.27 -3.91 -15.10
N VAL A 217 -29.09 -3.11 -14.05
CA VAL A 217 -30.15 -2.80 -13.07
C VAL A 217 -30.96 -1.58 -13.53
N GLU A 218 -32.28 -1.69 -13.52
CA GLU A 218 -33.20 -0.59 -13.86
C GLU A 218 -33.58 0.24 -12.61
N PRO A 219 -33.80 1.57 -12.76
CA PRO A 219 -33.83 2.34 -14.01
C PRO A 219 -32.45 2.80 -14.55
N TYR A 220 -31.36 2.40 -13.89
CA TYR A 220 -30.02 2.94 -14.13
C TYR A 220 -29.43 2.54 -15.48
N ALA A 221 -29.75 1.35 -15.99
CA ALA A 221 -29.34 0.94 -17.34
C ALA A 221 -30.01 1.81 -18.42
N SER A 222 -31.30 2.12 -18.27
CA SER A 222 -32.02 3.06 -19.14
C SER A 222 -31.47 4.49 -19.06
N GLU A 223 -31.09 4.93 -17.86
CA GLU A 223 -30.41 6.23 -17.67
C GLU A 223 -29.07 6.28 -18.41
N PHE A 224 -28.25 5.23 -18.32
CA PHE A 224 -26.97 5.15 -19.05
C PHE A 224 -27.16 5.23 -20.56
N ARG A 225 -28.16 4.53 -21.12
CA ARG A 225 -28.50 4.62 -22.55
C ARG A 225 -28.88 6.03 -22.98
N SER A 226 -29.63 6.73 -22.13
CA SER A 226 -30.07 8.11 -22.39
C SER A 226 -28.88 9.09 -22.37
N LEU A 227 -27.94 8.91 -21.44
CA LEU A 227 -26.70 9.68 -21.40
C LEU A 227 -25.83 9.40 -22.63
N PHE A 228 -25.74 8.14 -23.06
CA PHE A 228 -24.98 7.77 -24.25
C PHE A 228 -25.59 8.35 -25.53
N ASP A 229 -26.90 8.25 -25.70
CA ASP A 229 -27.64 8.85 -26.83
C ASP A 229 -27.44 10.38 -26.89
N THR A 230 -27.44 11.05 -25.73
CA THR A 230 -27.15 12.49 -25.64
C THR A 230 -25.74 12.79 -26.12
N TRP A 231 -24.75 12.04 -25.64
CA TRP A 231 -23.34 12.19 -26.04
C TRP A 231 -23.14 11.94 -27.54
N LEU A 232 -23.81 10.94 -28.12
CA LEU A 232 -23.75 10.66 -29.57
C LEU A 232 -24.27 11.85 -30.39
N LYS A 233 -25.38 12.45 -29.97
CA LYS A 233 -25.96 13.64 -30.62
C LYS A 233 -25.06 14.86 -30.51
N GLU A 234 -24.42 15.07 -29.37
CA GLU A 234 -23.47 16.17 -29.14
C GLU A 234 -22.22 16.04 -30.01
N ASN A 235 -21.74 14.81 -30.24
CA ASN A 235 -20.56 14.53 -31.06
C ASN A 235 -20.85 14.30 -32.55
N GLY A 236 -22.13 14.23 -32.94
CA GLY A 236 -22.52 13.95 -34.32
C GLY A 236 -22.18 12.54 -34.80
N THR A 237 -22.17 11.56 -33.89
CA THR A 237 -21.81 10.16 -34.15
C THR A 237 -23.06 9.33 -34.45
N ASP A 238 -23.09 8.65 -35.60
CA ASP A 238 -24.18 7.73 -35.97
C ASP A 238 -24.00 6.38 -35.27
N TYR A 239 -24.76 6.15 -34.20
CA TYR A 239 -24.74 4.93 -33.40
C TYR A 239 -26.06 4.78 -32.63
N ASP A 240 -26.52 3.55 -32.39
CA ASP A 240 -27.76 3.29 -31.64
C ASP A 240 -27.47 2.89 -30.19
N ALA A 241 -27.54 3.88 -29.28
CA ALA A 241 -27.34 3.70 -27.86
C ALA A 241 -28.40 2.79 -27.20
N PHE A 242 -29.57 2.56 -27.82
CA PHE A 242 -30.64 1.78 -27.21
C PHE A 242 -30.61 0.30 -27.56
N SER A 243 -30.01 -0.08 -28.69
CA SER A 243 -29.88 -1.49 -29.08
C SER A 243 -28.51 -2.11 -28.78
N CYS A 244 -27.48 -1.31 -28.48
CA CYS A 244 -26.14 -1.82 -28.22
C CYS A 244 -26.02 -2.58 -26.88
N ASP A 245 -24.99 -3.43 -26.78
CA ASP A 245 -24.56 -4.04 -25.52
C ASP A 245 -23.68 -3.06 -24.73
N LEU A 246 -24.22 -2.48 -23.65
CA LEU A 246 -23.53 -1.56 -22.75
C LEU A 246 -22.28 -2.14 -22.08
N ASN A 247 -22.11 -3.47 -22.14
CA ASN A 247 -21.00 -4.19 -21.52
C ASN A 247 -19.94 -4.62 -22.54
N ASN A 248 -20.10 -4.27 -23.82
CA ASN A 248 -19.10 -4.57 -24.85
C ASN A 248 -17.91 -3.61 -24.77
N ASN A 249 -16.90 -3.97 -23.99
CA ASN A 249 -15.67 -3.19 -23.86
C ASN A 249 -14.70 -3.30 -25.06
N ASN A 250 -15.15 -3.84 -26.19
CA ASN A 250 -14.43 -3.77 -27.46
C ASN A 250 -15.05 -2.77 -28.44
N ASP A 251 -16.20 -2.16 -28.10
CA ASP A 251 -16.80 -1.12 -28.90
C ASP A 251 -16.10 0.22 -28.63
N GLU A 252 -15.39 0.73 -29.62
CA GLU A 252 -14.54 1.93 -29.48
C GLU A 252 -15.35 3.18 -29.11
N ILE A 253 -16.53 3.35 -29.71
CA ILE A 253 -17.42 4.49 -29.46
C ILE A 253 -17.95 4.43 -28.02
N LEU A 254 -18.37 3.25 -27.57
CA LEU A 254 -18.84 3.06 -26.19
C LEU A 254 -17.70 3.24 -25.18
N VAL A 255 -16.48 2.76 -25.47
CA VAL A 255 -15.32 2.92 -24.59
C VAL A 255 -14.94 4.40 -24.46
N GLU A 256 -14.97 5.15 -25.55
CA GLU A 256 -14.74 6.61 -25.53
C GLU A 256 -15.79 7.32 -24.68
N PHE A 257 -17.08 7.03 -24.88
CA PHE A 257 -18.15 7.55 -24.02
C PHE A 257 -17.93 7.23 -22.54
N LYS A 258 -17.57 5.98 -22.20
CA LYS A 258 -17.29 5.57 -20.81
C LYS A 258 -16.13 6.36 -20.20
N ILE A 259 -15.06 6.60 -20.97
CA ILE A 259 -13.92 7.41 -20.51
C ILE A 259 -14.38 8.83 -20.20
N GLU A 260 -15.09 9.48 -21.12
CA GLU A 260 -15.56 10.86 -20.91
C GLU A 260 -16.57 10.97 -19.78
N LEU A 261 -17.50 10.02 -19.66
CA LEU A 261 -18.47 9.99 -18.57
C LEU A 261 -17.76 9.90 -17.21
N GLN A 262 -16.74 9.05 -17.11
CA GLN A 262 -15.97 8.88 -15.87
C GLN A 262 -15.15 10.14 -15.55
N GLN A 263 -14.54 10.76 -16.58
CA GLN A 263 -13.82 12.02 -16.43
C GLN A 263 -14.73 13.15 -15.95
N LYS A 264 -15.93 13.29 -16.53
CA LYS A 264 -16.95 14.27 -16.11
C LYS A 264 -17.33 14.06 -14.64
N TYR A 265 -17.53 12.82 -14.22
CA TYR A 265 -17.83 12.50 -12.82
C TYR A 265 -16.69 12.91 -11.87
N TYR A 266 -15.44 12.57 -12.20
CA TYR A 266 -14.28 12.96 -11.38
C TYR A 266 -14.13 14.47 -11.29
N LEU A 267 -14.19 15.18 -12.42
CA LEU A 267 -14.10 16.63 -12.47
C LEU A 267 -15.21 17.27 -11.64
N GLU A 268 -16.46 16.79 -11.75
CA GLU A 268 -17.59 17.32 -10.99
C GLU A 268 -17.39 17.18 -9.47
N MET A 269 -16.88 16.03 -9.01
CA MET A 269 -16.61 15.79 -7.59
C MET A 269 -15.43 16.61 -7.09
N ILE A 270 -14.37 16.74 -7.88
CA ILE A 270 -13.20 17.57 -7.56
C ILE A 270 -13.61 19.05 -7.49
N GLU A 271 -14.29 19.57 -8.51
CA GLU A 271 -14.78 20.95 -8.54
C GLU A 271 -15.69 21.26 -7.34
N PHE A 272 -16.58 20.34 -6.98
CA PHE A 272 -17.40 20.48 -5.79
C PHE A 272 -16.54 20.58 -4.52
N MET A 273 -15.60 19.66 -4.31
CA MET A 273 -14.71 19.69 -3.15
C MET A 273 -13.85 20.96 -3.10
N ARG A 274 -13.37 21.45 -4.24
CA ARG A 274 -12.68 22.75 -4.35
C ARG A 274 -13.60 23.90 -3.97
N SER A 275 -14.85 23.90 -4.43
CA SER A 275 -15.84 24.96 -4.15
C SER A 275 -16.18 25.11 -2.66
N ILE A 276 -16.06 24.03 -1.89
CA ILE A 276 -16.28 24.04 -0.42
C ILE A 276 -14.98 24.30 0.37
N GLY A 277 -13.83 24.41 -0.32
CA GLY A 277 -12.56 24.87 0.25
C GLY A 277 -11.48 23.79 0.44
N VAL A 278 -11.62 22.59 -0.14
CA VAL A 278 -10.59 21.53 -0.06
C VAL A 278 -9.37 21.93 -0.89
N LYS A 279 -8.17 21.88 -0.30
CA LYS A 279 -6.90 22.37 -0.91
C LYS A 279 -5.93 21.28 -1.35
N ILE A 280 -6.14 20.05 -0.90
CA ILE A 280 -5.23 18.92 -1.12
C ILE A 280 -5.43 18.24 -2.48
N PRO A 281 -4.44 17.51 -3.02
CA PRO A 281 -4.62 16.66 -4.20
C PRO A 281 -5.75 15.63 -4.07
N ILE A 282 -6.51 15.44 -5.14
CA ILE A 282 -7.66 14.52 -5.20
C ILE A 282 -7.50 13.57 -6.41
N THR A 283 -7.70 12.27 -6.17
CA THR A 283 -7.73 11.22 -7.21
C THR A 283 -9.14 10.67 -7.42
N GLY A 284 -9.33 9.92 -8.50
CA GLY A 284 -10.59 9.29 -8.88
C GLY A 284 -10.80 7.95 -8.16
N THR A 285 -10.09 6.92 -8.64
CA THR A 285 -10.19 5.51 -8.21
C THR A 285 -8.79 4.88 -8.14
N ASN A 286 -8.63 3.72 -7.52
CA ASN A 286 -7.33 3.17 -7.16
C ASN A 286 -7.06 1.74 -7.64
N HIS A 287 -7.53 1.33 -8.83
CA HIS A 287 -7.22 -0.01 -9.35
C HIS A 287 -6.88 -0.10 -10.83
N THR A 288 -6.10 -1.13 -11.18
CA THR A 288 -5.76 -1.43 -12.56
C THR A 288 -6.72 -2.47 -13.15
N ILE A 289 -7.64 -2.04 -14.02
CA ILE A 289 -8.49 -2.94 -14.82
C ILE A 289 -8.08 -2.96 -16.29
N CYS A 290 -7.85 -1.79 -16.87
CA CYS A 290 -7.43 -1.61 -18.26
C CYS A 290 -6.81 -0.22 -18.45
N SER A 291 -6.23 0.03 -19.62
CA SER A 291 -5.65 1.34 -19.95
C SER A 291 -6.73 2.42 -20.17
N ALA A 292 -7.96 2.05 -20.54
CA ALA A 292 -9.09 3.00 -20.56
C ALA A 292 -9.36 3.58 -19.16
N ASN A 293 -9.22 2.77 -18.11
CA ASN A 293 -9.35 3.25 -16.73
C ASN A 293 -8.25 4.26 -16.39
N CYS A 294 -6.99 3.97 -16.73
CA CYS A 294 -5.90 4.93 -16.59
C CYS A 294 -6.18 6.23 -17.35
N LYS A 295 -6.59 6.15 -18.63
CA LYS A 295 -6.95 7.32 -19.45
C LYS A 295 -8.09 8.14 -18.83
N ALA A 296 -9.07 7.51 -18.19
CA ALA A 296 -10.14 8.21 -17.49
C ALA A 296 -9.64 8.95 -16.23
N GLN A 297 -8.55 8.51 -15.62
CA GLN A 297 -8.00 9.14 -14.42
C GLN A 297 -7.08 10.33 -14.69
N ILE A 298 -6.56 10.53 -15.91
CA ILE A 298 -5.59 11.62 -16.16
C ILE A 298 -6.15 13.03 -15.94
N VAL A 299 -7.46 13.18 -15.75
CA VAL A 299 -8.09 14.47 -15.40
C VAL A 299 -7.98 14.82 -13.91
N THR A 300 -7.50 13.90 -13.06
CA THR A 300 -7.35 14.11 -11.61
C THR A 300 -5.99 14.72 -11.26
N ASP A 301 -5.81 15.14 -10.00
CA ASP A 301 -4.56 15.79 -9.57
C ASP A 301 -3.36 14.83 -9.55
N PHE A 302 -3.61 13.56 -9.26
CA PHE A 302 -2.60 12.49 -9.22
C PHE A 302 -3.20 11.15 -9.62
N CYS A 303 -2.35 10.21 -10.01
CA CYS A 303 -2.75 8.86 -10.33
C CYS A 303 -2.57 7.91 -9.13
N ASP A 304 -3.51 6.99 -8.95
CA ASP A 304 -3.49 5.99 -7.89
C ASP A 304 -3.74 4.59 -8.47
N SER A 305 -3.19 3.57 -7.82
CA SER A 305 -3.50 2.17 -8.09
C SER A 305 -3.17 1.29 -6.89
N HIS A 306 -3.65 0.06 -6.95
CA HIS A 306 -3.23 -1.02 -6.08
C HIS A 306 -2.60 -2.20 -6.82
N THR A 307 -1.98 -3.12 -6.08
CA THR A 307 -1.54 -4.42 -6.61
C THR A 307 -1.38 -5.45 -5.50
N TYR A 308 -1.54 -6.72 -5.81
CA TYR A 308 -1.33 -7.77 -4.83
C TYR A 308 -0.61 -8.96 -5.46
N PHE A 309 0.40 -9.47 -4.76
CA PHE A 309 1.14 -10.66 -5.19
C PHE A 309 0.53 -11.92 -4.56
N TYR A 310 -0.59 -12.38 -5.12
CA TYR A 310 -1.21 -13.64 -4.73
C TYR A 310 -1.95 -14.31 -5.90
N ASN A 311 -2.24 -15.59 -5.72
CA ASN A 311 -3.30 -16.29 -6.44
C ASN A 311 -4.01 -17.17 -5.42
N TRP A 312 -5.23 -16.83 -5.03
CA TRP A 312 -5.86 -17.47 -3.89
C TRP A 312 -7.32 -17.83 -4.12
N LYS A 313 -7.73 -18.90 -3.44
CA LYS A 313 -9.10 -19.41 -3.39
C LYS A 313 -9.43 -19.56 -1.91
N TRP A 314 -9.86 -18.46 -1.31
CA TRP A 314 -10.12 -18.38 0.12
C TRP A 314 -11.61 -18.26 0.39
N GLY A 315 -12.21 -19.36 0.82
CA GLY A 315 -13.63 -19.45 1.15
C GLY A 315 -13.85 -20.07 2.53
N GLU A 316 -15.12 -20.22 2.87
CA GLU A 316 -15.54 -20.78 4.15
C GLU A 316 -15.01 -22.21 4.38
N LYS A 317 -15.10 -23.05 3.34
CA LYS A 317 -14.77 -24.49 3.42
C LYS A 317 -13.36 -24.84 2.94
N GLU A 318 -12.84 -24.08 1.99
CA GLU A 318 -11.56 -24.33 1.35
C GLU A 318 -10.75 -23.04 1.36
N LYS A 319 -9.50 -23.15 1.82
CA LYS A 319 -8.61 -22.00 2.02
C LYS A 319 -7.27 -22.31 1.35
N PHE A 320 -7.12 -21.88 0.12
CA PHE A 320 -5.90 -22.06 -0.67
C PHE A 320 -5.24 -20.71 -0.92
N CYS A 321 -3.93 -20.67 -0.77
CA CYS A 321 -3.12 -19.51 -1.11
C CYS A 321 -1.85 -19.95 -1.83
N MET A 322 -1.54 -19.26 -2.93
CA MET A 322 -0.25 -19.35 -3.59
C MET A 322 0.90 -19.24 -2.59
N ASN A 323 1.81 -20.21 -2.62
CA ASN A 323 3.04 -20.18 -1.83
C ASN A 323 4.27 -20.06 -2.74
N LYS A 324 4.51 -18.85 -3.23
CA LYS A 324 5.57 -18.53 -4.19
C LYS A 324 6.25 -17.21 -3.82
N ALA A 325 7.57 -17.14 -3.95
CA ALA A 325 8.34 -15.92 -3.73
C ALA A 325 8.23 -14.97 -4.92
N ILE A 326 8.38 -13.66 -4.71
CA ILE A 326 8.49 -12.68 -5.81
C ILE A 326 9.77 -12.94 -6.59
N THR A 327 10.84 -13.35 -5.89
CA THR A 327 12.08 -13.81 -6.52
C THR A 327 11.92 -15.11 -7.32
N GLN A 328 10.75 -15.75 -7.40
CA GLN A 328 10.52 -16.90 -8.28
C GLN A 328 9.63 -16.55 -9.50
N ALA A 329 9.33 -15.27 -9.70
CA ALA A 329 8.48 -14.79 -10.79
C ALA A 329 9.13 -13.58 -11.48
N PRO A 330 8.94 -13.40 -12.80
CA PRO A 330 9.46 -12.22 -13.49
C PRO A 330 8.74 -10.92 -13.08
N ASP A 331 7.46 -10.99 -12.71
CA ASP A 331 6.63 -9.84 -12.33
C ASP A 331 6.16 -9.97 -10.87
N GLY A 332 6.52 -9.00 -10.03
CA GLY A 332 6.10 -8.89 -8.63
C GLY A 332 4.80 -8.11 -8.41
N GLY A 333 4.10 -7.72 -9.49
CA GLY A 333 2.90 -6.89 -9.46
C GLY A 333 3.15 -5.42 -9.85
N PHE A 334 4.35 -5.05 -10.28
CA PHE A 334 4.70 -3.67 -10.65
C PHE A 334 4.18 -3.26 -12.02
N ARG A 335 3.94 -4.24 -12.90
CA ARG A 335 3.37 -4.01 -14.23
C ARG A 335 1.99 -3.36 -14.14
N THR A 336 1.13 -3.82 -13.24
CA THR A 336 -0.22 -3.26 -13.07
C THR A 336 -0.14 -1.82 -12.57
N LEU A 337 0.68 -1.56 -11.56
CA LEU A 337 0.93 -0.21 -11.05
C LEU A 337 1.40 0.74 -12.15
N SER A 338 2.37 0.33 -12.95
CA SER A 338 2.98 1.20 -13.97
C SER A 338 2.02 1.54 -15.13
N ILE A 339 1.03 0.69 -15.41
CA ILE A 339 -0.03 0.97 -16.39
C ILE A 339 -0.92 2.14 -15.95
N MET A 340 -1.07 2.34 -14.63
CA MET A 340 -1.89 3.41 -14.05
C MET A 340 -1.11 4.71 -13.81
N ARG A 341 0.17 4.76 -14.17
CA ARG A 341 1.02 5.95 -14.01
C ARG A 341 1.16 6.71 -15.33
N VAL A 342 1.20 8.04 -15.24
CA VAL A 342 1.67 8.97 -16.29
C VAL A 342 2.81 9.83 -15.75
N PHE A 343 3.66 10.41 -16.61
CA PHE A 343 4.88 11.14 -16.16
C PHE A 343 4.63 12.56 -15.66
N ASP A 344 3.55 13.20 -16.08
CA ASP A 344 3.19 14.59 -15.76
C ASP A 344 2.44 14.72 -14.44
N LYS A 345 2.31 13.63 -13.67
CA LYS A 345 1.57 13.57 -12.42
C LYS A 345 2.27 12.74 -11.34
N PRO A 346 2.01 13.05 -10.06
CA PRO A 346 2.39 12.17 -8.96
C PRO A 346 1.66 10.83 -9.08
N PHE A 347 2.32 9.77 -8.61
CA PHE A 347 1.75 8.43 -8.54
C PHE A 347 1.80 7.90 -7.11
N PHE A 348 0.68 7.40 -6.60
CA PHE A 348 0.55 6.81 -5.28
C PHE A 348 0.04 5.37 -5.36
N VAL A 349 0.47 4.52 -4.45
CA VAL A 349 -0.02 3.14 -4.35
C VAL A 349 -0.84 2.98 -3.07
N SER A 350 -2.15 3.20 -3.15
CA SER A 350 -3.02 3.23 -1.98
C SER A 350 -3.33 1.86 -1.36
N GLU A 351 -3.04 0.77 -2.08
CA GLU A 351 -3.11 -0.58 -1.53
C GLU A 351 -2.06 -1.49 -2.16
N TRP A 352 -1.40 -2.28 -1.33
CA TRP A 352 -0.61 -3.40 -1.80
C TRP A 352 -0.50 -4.47 -0.72
N ASP A 353 -0.25 -5.72 -1.12
CA ASP A 353 0.20 -6.74 -0.19
C ASP A 353 0.79 -7.98 -0.88
N MET A 354 1.59 -8.73 -0.12
CA MET A 354 1.85 -10.15 -0.31
C MET A 354 1.26 -10.90 0.90
N PRO A 355 -0.01 -11.31 0.83
CA PRO A 355 -0.76 -11.72 2.01
C PRO A 355 -0.23 -13.00 2.67
N TRP A 356 -0.52 -13.16 3.96
CA TRP A 356 -0.37 -14.44 4.64
C TRP A 356 -1.34 -15.47 4.00
N PRO A 357 -1.10 -16.79 4.01
CA PRO A 357 0.01 -17.54 4.59
C PRO A 357 1.23 -17.74 3.69
N ASN A 358 1.43 -16.95 2.63
CA ASN A 358 2.63 -17.10 1.80
C ASN A 358 3.90 -16.98 2.66
N GLU A 359 4.78 -17.99 2.60
CA GLU A 359 5.95 -18.11 3.45
C GLU A 359 7.05 -17.10 3.10
N PHE A 360 7.02 -16.55 1.89
CA PHE A 360 8.07 -15.72 1.30
C PHE A 360 7.75 -14.22 1.34
N ARG A 361 6.68 -13.82 2.03
CA ARG A 361 6.17 -12.43 2.05
C ARG A 361 7.12 -11.38 2.62
N ALA A 362 8.19 -11.80 3.29
CA ALA A 362 9.24 -10.90 3.77
C ALA A 362 9.96 -10.13 2.66
N GLU A 363 9.97 -10.62 1.41
CA GLU A 363 10.57 -9.88 0.29
C GLU A 363 9.82 -8.57 -0.03
N SER A 364 8.51 -8.55 0.22
CA SER A 364 7.62 -7.53 -0.33
C SER A 364 7.87 -6.10 0.20
N PRO A 365 8.06 -5.83 1.51
CA PRO A 365 8.18 -4.44 1.96
C PRO A 365 9.43 -3.75 1.41
N ILE A 366 10.53 -4.48 1.35
CA ILE A 366 11.81 -3.96 0.87
C ILE A 366 11.76 -3.74 -0.64
N LEU A 367 11.27 -4.71 -1.40
CA LEU A 367 11.22 -4.61 -2.84
C LEU A 367 10.25 -3.51 -3.30
N TYR A 368 9.09 -3.36 -2.66
CA TYR A 368 8.12 -2.33 -3.03
C TYR A 368 8.64 -0.92 -2.71
N ALA A 369 9.22 -0.71 -1.52
CA ALA A 369 9.86 0.56 -1.18
C ALA A 369 10.97 0.91 -2.18
N ALA A 370 11.78 -0.08 -2.57
CA ALA A 370 12.89 0.11 -3.49
C ALA A 370 12.43 0.48 -4.90
N VAL A 371 11.47 -0.26 -5.46
CA VAL A 371 10.90 0.05 -6.78
C VAL A 371 10.23 1.41 -6.77
N GLY A 372 9.46 1.76 -5.74
CA GLY A 372 8.84 3.07 -5.68
C GLY A 372 9.85 4.22 -5.62
N ALA A 373 10.95 4.06 -4.87
CA ALA A 373 12.04 5.03 -4.84
C ALA A 373 12.71 5.18 -6.22
N LEU A 374 13.06 4.05 -6.87
CA LEU A 374 13.60 4.03 -8.24
C LEU A 374 12.67 4.72 -9.25
N GLN A 375 11.37 4.46 -9.12
CA GLN A 375 10.34 5.05 -9.98
C GLN A 375 10.03 6.52 -9.67
N GLY A 376 10.44 7.02 -8.50
CA GLY A 376 10.02 8.32 -8.00
C GLY A 376 8.54 8.38 -7.62
N TRP A 377 7.90 7.25 -7.29
CA TRP A 377 6.54 7.21 -6.78
C TRP A 377 6.45 7.93 -5.44
N SER A 378 5.30 8.55 -5.18
CA SER A 378 5.12 9.42 -4.02
C SER A 378 4.86 8.66 -2.72
N GLY A 379 4.46 7.39 -2.80
CA GLY A 379 4.37 6.54 -1.62
C GLY A 379 3.48 5.33 -1.77
N PHE A 380 3.34 4.61 -0.66
CA PHE A 380 2.54 3.41 -0.55
C PHE A 380 1.78 3.35 0.77
N THR A 381 0.63 2.67 0.75
CA THR A 381 -0.05 2.19 1.96
C THR A 381 -0.38 0.71 1.85
N ILE A 382 0.12 -0.09 2.81
CA ILE A 382 -0.14 -1.55 2.82
C ILE A 382 -1.59 -1.83 3.23
N HIS A 383 -2.24 -2.75 2.52
CA HIS A 383 -3.59 -3.22 2.84
C HIS A 383 -3.49 -4.54 3.63
N THR A 384 -3.83 -4.59 4.90
CA THR A 384 -4.24 -3.46 5.77
C THR A 384 -3.68 -3.65 7.18
N TYR A 385 -3.65 -2.60 7.99
CA TYR A 385 -3.24 -2.71 9.38
C TYR A 385 -4.18 -3.65 10.15
N SER A 386 -5.47 -3.32 10.16
CA SER A 386 -6.53 -4.07 10.85
C SER A 386 -7.91 -3.69 10.30
N TYR A 387 -8.89 -4.56 10.56
CA TYR A 387 -10.33 -4.35 10.29
C TYR A 387 -11.16 -4.06 11.55
N SER A 388 -10.56 -4.24 12.73
CA SER A 388 -11.27 -4.41 14.00
C SER A 388 -10.63 -3.62 15.14
N THR A 389 -11.43 -3.39 16.17
CA THR A 389 -11.04 -2.76 17.44
C THR A 389 -10.84 -3.80 18.56
N LEU A 390 -10.96 -5.11 18.29
CA LEU A 390 -10.91 -6.18 19.30
C LEU A 390 -9.47 -6.65 19.60
N LEU A 391 -8.67 -5.77 20.19
CA LEU A 391 -7.23 -6.00 20.43
C LEU A 391 -6.90 -7.31 21.18
N ASN A 392 -7.77 -7.75 22.09
CA ASN A 392 -7.53 -8.95 22.89
C ASN A 392 -7.66 -10.26 22.10
N GLU A 393 -8.24 -10.21 20.90
CA GLU A 393 -8.44 -11.35 20.00
C GLU A 393 -7.37 -11.40 18.89
N MET A 394 -6.73 -10.26 18.64
CA MET A 394 -5.62 -10.05 17.73
C MET A 394 -4.34 -10.69 18.31
N LYS A 395 -4.13 -12.00 18.12
CA LYS A 395 -3.01 -12.76 18.72
C LYS A 395 -2.18 -13.61 17.74
N ILE A 396 -2.74 -13.93 16.59
CA ILE A 396 -2.10 -14.79 15.58
C ILE A 396 -2.27 -14.17 14.19
N LEU A 397 -1.51 -14.65 13.22
CA LEU A 397 -1.58 -14.21 11.83
C LEU A 397 -2.84 -14.73 11.14
N GLY A 398 -3.47 -13.87 10.35
CA GLY A 398 -4.46 -14.25 9.35
C GLY A 398 -5.74 -14.89 9.87
N LYS A 399 -5.99 -14.88 11.19
CA LYS A 399 -7.18 -15.48 11.80
C LYS A 399 -8.43 -14.67 11.45
N GLU A 400 -9.42 -15.37 10.94
CA GLU A 400 -10.76 -14.83 10.74
C GLU A 400 -11.48 -14.65 12.09
N VAL A 401 -12.12 -13.50 12.30
CA VAL A 401 -12.89 -13.21 13.52
C VAL A 401 -14.40 -13.17 13.28
N SER A 402 -14.88 -13.26 12.02
CA SER A 402 -16.31 -13.41 11.74
C SER A 402 -16.64 -14.02 10.36
N SER A 403 -17.93 -14.19 10.09
CA SER A 403 -18.51 -14.76 8.86
C SER A 403 -18.31 -13.91 7.59
N ALA A 404 -18.60 -14.52 6.43
CA ALA A 404 -18.54 -13.96 5.07
C ALA A 404 -19.06 -12.51 4.98
N SER A 405 -18.22 -11.59 4.51
CA SER A 405 -18.54 -10.15 4.50
C SER A 405 -18.39 -9.49 3.13
N ILE A 406 -17.26 -9.68 2.45
CA ILE A 406 -16.97 -9.03 1.16
C ILE A 406 -17.16 -10.06 0.05
N GLY A 407 -18.22 -9.93 -0.74
CA GLY A 407 -18.50 -10.84 -1.87
C GLY A 407 -18.62 -12.33 -1.48
N GLY A 408 -19.07 -12.63 -0.26
CA GLY A 408 -19.16 -14.01 0.24
C GLY A 408 -17.86 -14.59 0.82
N ILE A 409 -16.79 -13.79 0.91
CA ILE A 409 -15.49 -14.21 1.45
C ILE A 409 -15.35 -13.74 2.91
N PRO A 410 -14.92 -14.61 3.85
CA PRO A 410 -14.66 -14.25 5.25
C PRO A 410 -13.35 -13.46 5.37
N TYR A 411 -13.40 -12.15 5.11
CA TYR A 411 -12.23 -11.26 5.13
C TYR A 411 -11.83 -10.72 6.51
N ARG A 412 -12.71 -10.78 7.52
CA ARG A 412 -12.54 -9.93 8.70
C ARG A 412 -11.50 -10.44 9.68
N GLU A 413 -10.54 -9.56 9.98
CA GLU A 413 -9.32 -9.78 10.77
C GLU A 413 -8.30 -10.76 10.16
N GLY A 414 -8.65 -11.39 9.03
CA GLY A 414 -7.89 -12.45 8.40
C GLY A 414 -6.63 -12.01 7.66
N ILE A 415 -6.31 -12.76 6.60
CA ILE A 415 -4.98 -12.86 5.99
C ILE A 415 -4.29 -11.56 5.50
N PHE A 416 -5.05 -10.46 5.37
CA PHE A 416 -4.57 -9.14 4.99
C PHE A 416 -4.22 -8.26 6.19
N SER A 417 -4.62 -8.62 7.40
CA SER A 417 -4.23 -7.90 8.61
C SER A 417 -2.73 -8.04 8.81
N THR A 418 -2.03 -6.91 8.82
CA THR A 418 -0.56 -6.86 8.83
C THR A 418 0.02 -6.37 10.15
N TRP A 419 -0.80 -5.81 11.06
CA TRP A 419 -0.35 -5.19 12.32
C TRP A 419 0.62 -6.04 13.14
N ASN A 420 0.47 -7.37 13.12
CA ASN A 420 1.30 -8.35 13.83
C ASN A 420 2.18 -9.23 12.96
N ASP A 421 2.32 -8.94 11.68
CA ASP A 421 3.08 -9.80 10.79
C ASP A 421 4.58 -9.49 10.87
N PRO A 422 5.41 -10.28 11.57
CA PRO A 422 6.84 -10.02 11.66
C PRO A 422 7.52 -10.16 10.31
N ALA A 423 6.97 -10.93 9.35
CA ALA A 423 7.55 -10.98 8.00
C ALA A 423 7.46 -9.62 7.29
N LYS A 424 6.42 -8.83 7.57
CA LYS A 424 6.18 -7.52 6.95
C LYS A 424 6.70 -6.40 7.83
N PHE A 425 6.10 -6.22 9.00
CA PHE A 425 6.44 -5.16 9.95
C PHE A 425 7.84 -5.31 10.56
N GLY A 426 8.45 -6.51 10.45
CA GLY A 426 9.89 -6.72 10.64
C GLY A 426 10.73 -5.75 9.80
N LEU A 427 10.37 -5.57 8.53
CA LEU A 427 11.15 -4.85 7.53
C LEU A 427 10.62 -3.45 7.23
N PHE A 428 9.48 -3.05 7.82
CA PHE A 428 8.91 -1.72 7.62
C PHE A 428 9.84 -0.58 8.06
N TYR A 429 10.71 -0.84 9.05
CA TYR A 429 11.75 0.09 9.48
C TYR A 429 12.66 0.50 8.32
N HIS A 430 13.19 -0.50 7.60
CA HIS A 430 14.06 -0.29 6.44
C HIS A 430 13.28 0.27 5.24
N ALA A 431 12.06 -0.21 4.99
CA ALA A 431 11.21 0.30 3.93
C ALA A 431 10.85 1.80 4.11
N ALA A 432 10.62 2.22 5.36
CA ALA A 432 10.40 3.62 5.72
C ALA A 432 11.64 4.47 5.47
N LEU A 433 12.84 3.99 5.83
CA LEU A 433 14.11 4.68 5.53
C LEU A 433 14.31 4.83 4.01
N ILE A 434 14.17 3.73 3.26
CA ILE A 434 14.29 3.73 1.80
C ILE A 434 13.36 4.77 1.17
N THR A 435 12.07 4.74 1.55
CA THR A 435 11.05 5.59 0.93
C THR A 435 11.19 7.05 1.36
N ARG A 436 11.30 7.32 2.67
CA ARG A 436 11.21 8.69 3.20
C ARG A 436 12.52 9.45 3.02
N ARG A 437 13.66 8.83 3.34
CA ARG A 437 14.98 9.43 3.15
C ARG A 437 15.40 9.43 1.67
N GLY A 438 14.85 8.49 0.88
CA GLY A 438 15.20 8.35 -0.53
C GLY A 438 16.54 7.66 -0.71
N ASP A 439 16.75 6.53 -0.01
CA ASP A 439 18.05 5.84 0.00
C ASP A 439 18.46 5.25 -1.35
N ILE A 440 17.49 5.10 -2.26
CA ILE A 440 17.69 4.63 -3.64
C ILE A 440 17.44 5.81 -4.58
N SER A 441 18.32 5.94 -5.56
CA SER A 441 18.24 6.98 -6.58
C SER A 441 17.09 6.72 -7.54
N ARG A 442 16.45 7.80 -8.04
CA ARG A 442 15.55 7.69 -9.20
C ARG A 442 16.32 7.12 -10.40
N ALA A 443 15.63 6.37 -11.26
CA ALA A 443 16.26 5.79 -12.45
C ALA A 443 16.87 6.85 -13.37
N LYS A 444 17.92 6.46 -14.10
CA LYS A 444 18.62 7.32 -15.06
C LYS A 444 17.81 7.56 -16.34
N ASN A 445 17.02 6.57 -16.75
CA ASN A 445 16.22 6.63 -17.97
C ASN A 445 14.72 6.69 -17.67
N LYS A 446 13.97 7.34 -18.56
CA LYS A 446 12.50 7.39 -18.57
C LYS A 446 11.96 6.85 -19.88
N TYR A 447 11.02 5.90 -19.81
CA TYR A 447 10.32 5.35 -20.97
C TYR A 447 8.82 5.60 -20.88
N ALA A 448 8.30 6.38 -21.82
CA ALA A 448 6.88 6.62 -22.02
C ALA A 448 6.32 5.54 -22.95
N ILE A 449 5.46 4.67 -22.42
CA ILE A 449 4.89 3.57 -23.19
C ILE A 449 3.62 4.06 -23.88
N LYS A 450 3.70 4.23 -25.20
CA LYS A 450 2.56 4.61 -26.04
C LYS A 450 1.50 3.51 -25.99
N ILE A 451 0.34 3.87 -25.46
CA ILE A 451 -0.83 2.99 -25.37
C ILE A 451 -1.61 3.07 -26.68
N ASP A 452 -1.60 1.97 -27.43
CA ASP A 452 -2.40 1.84 -28.65
C ASP A 452 -3.71 1.06 -28.34
N ALA A 453 -3.66 0.08 -27.42
CA ALA A 453 -4.82 -0.71 -27.03
C ALA A 453 -5.33 -0.35 -25.63
N LEU A 454 -6.48 0.33 -25.56
CA LEU A 454 -7.08 0.75 -24.28
C LEU A 454 -7.60 -0.40 -23.40
N LYS A 455 -7.81 -1.59 -23.97
CA LYS A 455 -8.26 -2.79 -23.26
C LYS A 455 -7.16 -3.46 -22.44
N SER A 456 -7.54 -4.50 -21.70
CA SER A 456 -6.64 -5.36 -20.90
C SER A 456 -5.76 -6.30 -21.76
N SER A 457 -5.28 -5.84 -22.91
CA SER A 457 -4.31 -6.58 -23.72
C SER A 457 -2.97 -6.71 -22.99
N PRO A 458 -2.21 -7.80 -23.20
CA PRO A 458 -0.82 -7.87 -22.77
C PRO A 458 -0.04 -6.72 -23.40
N LYS A 459 0.72 -6.00 -22.56
CA LYS A 459 1.61 -4.91 -22.98
C LYS A 459 3.04 -5.28 -22.58
N PRO A 460 3.81 -5.96 -23.45
CA PRO A 460 5.16 -6.42 -23.15
C PRO A 460 6.08 -5.35 -22.56
N ALA A 461 5.93 -4.08 -22.97
CA ALA A 461 6.77 -2.98 -22.50
C ALA A 461 6.69 -2.69 -21.00
N PHE A 462 5.63 -3.11 -20.31
CA PHE A 462 5.51 -2.94 -18.87
C PHE A 462 6.08 -4.11 -18.06
N ARG A 463 6.39 -5.25 -18.69
CA ARG A 463 6.82 -6.45 -17.95
C ARG A 463 8.21 -6.24 -17.36
N THR A 464 8.32 -6.37 -16.04
CA THR A 464 9.57 -6.25 -15.24
C THR A 464 10.30 -4.90 -15.39
N SER A 465 9.75 -3.96 -16.17
CA SER A 465 10.47 -2.77 -16.61
C SER A 465 10.55 -1.71 -15.51
N SER A 466 9.64 -1.75 -14.54
CA SER A 466 9.64 -0.88 -13.35
C SER A 466 10.84 -1.11 -12.42
N GLU A 467 11.55 -2.23 -12.59
CA GLU A 467 12.77 -2.54 -11.85
C GLU A 467 14.04 -2.16 -12.62
N LEU A 468 13.90 -1.84 -13.93
CA LEU A 468 14.99 -1.40 -14.79
C LEU A 468 15.14 0.12 -14.78
N SER A 469 14.07 0.85 -15.13
CA SER A 469 14.07 2.30 -15.36
C SER A 469 12.71 2.90 -15.03
N GLN A 470 12.55 4.23 -15.04
CA GLN A 470 11.24 4.85 -14.84
C GLN A 470 10.30 4.56 -16.01
N ILE A 471 9.11 4.03 -15.74
CA ILE A 471 8.11 3.65 -16.76
C ILE A 471 6.76 4.30 -16.48
N ALA A 472 6.08 4.78 -17.52
CA ALA A 472 4.71 5.29 -17.42
C ALA A 472 3.91 5.01 -18.70
N ALA A 473 2.59 4.95 -18.60
CA ALA A 473 1.70 5.01 -19.75
C ALA A 473 1.77 6.40 -20.41
N TYR A 474 1.58 6.42 -21.73
CA TYR A 474 1.56 7.62 -22.55
C TYR A 474 0.43 7.52 -23.57
N TYR A 475 -0.44 8.53 -23.60
CA TYR A 475 -1.58 8.59 -24.51
C TYR A 475 -1.35 9.67 -25.57
N ASP A 476 -0.99 10.88 -25.14
CA ASP A 476 -0.72 12.06 -25.95
C ASP A 476 0.07 13.11 -25.14
N GLY A 477 0.38 14.24 -25.77
CA GLY A 477 1.06 15.38 -25.14
C GLY A 477 2.58 15.39 -25.30
N ASP A 478 3.21 16.44 -24.78
CA ASP A 478 4.66 16.57 -24.79
C ASP A 478 5.28 15.76 -23.65
N THR A 479 6.41 15.09 -23.90
CA THR A 479 7.16 14.35 -22.88
C THR A 479 8.67 14.44 -23.10
N ASP A 480 9.42 14.50 -21.99
CA ASP A 480 10.88 14.40 -21.97
C ASP A 480 11.37 12.94 -22.00
N ALA A 481 10.47 11.98 -21.81
CA ALA A 481 10.78 10.55 -21.80
C ALA A 481 10.91 9.98 -23.21
N GLN A 482 11.68 8.89 -23.35
CA GLN A 482 11.74 8.16 -24.60
C GLN A 482 10.40 7.45 -24.86
N VAL A 483 9.69 7.83 -25.92
CA VAL A 483 8.44 7.18 -26.31
C VAL A 483 8.73 5.84 -27.00
N ILE A 484 8.13 4.75 -26.51
CA ILE A 484 8.26 3.40 -27.07
C ILE A 484 6.87 2.77 -27.27
N SER A 485 6.79 1.77 -28.16
CA SER A 485 5.55 1.01 -28.38
C SER A 485 5.22 0.13 -27.16
N GLU A 486 3.93 -0.04 -26.85
CA GLU A 486 3.44 -1.02 -25.86
C GLU A 486 3.90 -2.47 -26.09
N ASN A 487 4.33 -2.80 -27.31
CA ASN A 487 4.84 -4.12 -27.70
C ASN A 487 6.37 -4.25 -27.62
N HIS A 488 7.10 -3.17 -27.34
CA HIS A 488 8.55 -3.21 -27.19
C HIS A 488 8.92 -4.02 -25.94
N VAL A 489 9.95 -4.87 -26.01
CA VAL A 489 10.42 -5.65 -24.86
C VAL A 489 11.66 -4.98 -24.28
N LEU A 490 11.50 -4.29 -23.15
CA LEU A 490 12.61 -3.62 -22.44
C LEU A 490 13.47 -4.60 -21.64
N VAL A 491 12.83 -5.60 -21.03
CA VAL A 491 13.49 -6.64 -20.23
C VAL A 491 13.16 -7.99 -20.84
N ASP A 492 14.18 -8.75 -21.24
CA ASP A 492 13.99 -10.14 -21.68
C ASP A 492 13.77 -11.04 -20.46
N GLU A 493 12.51 -11.39 -20.17
CA GLU A 493 12.14 -12.27 -19.06
C GLU A 493 12.83 -13.66 -19.13
N LYS A 494 13.36 -14.06 -20.29
CA LYS A 494 14.13 -15.31 -20.45
C LYS A 494 15.55 -15.22 -19.91
N ALA A 495 16.10 -14.01 -19.76
CA ALA A 495 17.41 -13.81 -19.16
C ALA A 495 17.45 -14.16 -17.67
N GLY A 496 16.29 -14.32 -17.03
CA GLY A 496 16.23 -14.80 -15.65
C GLY A 496 16.49 -13.72 -14.58
N GLU A 497 16.77 -12.48 -14.98
CA GLU A 497 17.19 -11.41 -14.08
C GLU A 497 16.96 -9.99 -14.64
N VAL A 498 16.99 -9.01 -13.74
CA VAL A 498 16.90 -7.57 -14.03
C VAL A 498 17.83 -6.80 -13.09
N THR A 499 18.50 -5.78 -13.62
CA THR A 499 19.29 -4.81 -12.85
C THR A 499 18.80 -3.42 -13.19
N SER A 500 18.54 -2.59 -12.17
CA SER A 500 18.22 -1.18 -12.36
C SER A 500 19.33 -0.44 -13.11
N ASP A 501 18.98 0.58 -13.90
CA ASP A 501 19.96 1.40 -14.62
C ASP A 501 20.87 2.23 -13.69
N THR A 502 20.49 2.41 -12.43
CA THR A 502 21.33 2.98 -11.37
C THR A 502 22.41 2.00 -10.94
N GLY A 503 22.13 0.70 -10.98
CA GLY A 503 22.96 -0.39 -10.45
C GLY A 503 22.71 -0.67 -8.96
N GLU A 504 21.80 0.05 -8.31
CA GLU A 504 21.52 -0.07 -6.88
C GLU A 504 20.57 -1.24 -6.55
N MET A 505 19.85 -1.75 -7.55
CA MET A 505 18.92 -2.88 -7.41
C MET A 505 19.22 -3.97 -8.44
N TYR A 506 19.14 -5.23 -7.99
CA TYR A 506 19.19 -6.42 -8.83
C TYR A 506 18.21 -7.47 -8.32
N ARG A 507 17.53 -8.20 -9.23
CA ARG A 507 16.69 -9.35 -8.89
C ARG A 507 16.80 -10.42 -9.96
N SER A 508 16.80 -11.69 -9.53
CA SER A 508 16.80 -12.84 -10.43
C SER A 508 15.76 -13.88 -10.00
N TRP A 509 14.95 -14.30 -10.97
CA TRP A 509 14.01 -15.43 -10.86
C TRP A 509 14.54 -16.76 -11.37
N GLU A 510 15.76 -16.76 -11.91
CA GLU A 510 16.54 -17.98 -12.11
C GLU A 510 17.31 -18.34 -10.83
N LYS A 511 18.00 -17.34 -10.25
CA LYS A 511 18.77 -17.50 -9.02
C LYS A 511 17.92 -17.34 -7.76
N ASN A 512 16.67 -16.91 -7.87
CA ASN A 512 15.73 -16.69 -6.77
C ASN A 512 16.25 -15.80 -5.64
N TYR A 513 16.92 -14.70 -5.95
CA TYR A 513 17.30 -13.69 -4.96
C TYR A 513 17.36 -12.30 -5.59
N GLY A 514 17.38 -11.28 -4.75
CA GLY A 514 17.71 -9.92 -5.16
C GLY A 514 18.51 -9.17 -4.10
N VAL A 515 19.00 -8.00 -4.48
CA VAL A 515 19.77 -7.10 -3.62
C VAL A 515 19.37 -5.65 -3.82
N ILE A 516 19.55 -4.87 -2.76
CA ILE A 516 19.62 -3.41 -2.76
C ILE A 516 21.00 -3.04 -2.23
N ASP A 517 21.75 -2.21 -2.96
CA ASP A 517 23.13 -1.87 -2.63
C ASP A 517 23.37 -0.36 -2.72
N THR A 518 23.02 0.36 -1.65
CA THR A 518 23.31 1.81 -1.53
C THR A 518 24.23 2.07 -0.34
N ASP A 519 24.76 3.29 -0.23
CA ASP A 519 25.67 3.63 0.88
C ASP A 519 24.92 3.75 2.23
N MET A 520 23.62 4.03 2.20
CA MET A 520 22.77 4.19 3.39
C MET A 520 22.03 2.90 3.79
N THR A 521 21.61 2.09 2.81
CA THR A 521 20.84 0.86 3.02
C THR A 521 21.33 -0.25 2.10
N LYS A 522 21.56 -1.42 2.68
CA LYS A 522 21.94 -2.65 1.97
C LYS A 522 21.00 -3.77 2.34
N CYS A 523 20.54 -4.53 1.35
CA CYS A 523 19.67 -5.67 1.58
C CYS A 523 20.01 -6.82 0.63
N ALA A 524 19.95 -8.05 1.13
CA ALA A 524 19.82 -9.25 0.31
C ALA A 524 18.52 -9.96 0.70
N TYR A 525 17.73 -10.39 -0.28
CA TYR A 525 16.44 -11.07 -0.06
C TYR A 525 16.23 -12.26 -0.99
N GLY A 526 15.49 -13.26 -0.52
CA GLY A 526 15.14 -14.46 -1.28
C GLY A 526 15.91 -15.70 -0.81
N PHE A 527 16.19 -16.62 -1.73
CA PHE A 527 16.86 -17.89 -1.45
C PHE A 527 18.38 -17.70 -1.36
N LEU A 528 18.84 -17.12 -0.25
CA LEU A 528 20.23 -16.67 -0.07
C LEU A 528 21.22 -17.83 0.09
N ASN A 529 20.84 -18.97 0.68
CA ASN A 529 21.81 -20.05 0.94
C ASN A 529 22.44 -20.60 -0.35
N LYS A 530 21.63 -20.88 -1.38
CA LYS A 530 22.13 -21.40 -2.65
C LYS A 530 22.97 -20.39 -3.45
N ASN A 531 22.92 -19.11 -3.07
CA ASN A 531 23.67 -18.00 -3.68
C ASN A 531 24.78 -17.49 -2.74
N SER A 532 25.08 -18.22 -1.66
CA SER A 532 25.99 -17.80 -0.62
C SER A 532 27.47 -17.97 -1.05
N PRO A 533 28.36 -16.99 -0.77
CA PRO A 533 28.06 -15.70 -0.15
C PRO A 533 27.47 -14.70 -1.17
N VAL A 534 26.48 -13.93 -0.73
CA VAL A 534 25.99 -12.76 -1.46
C VAL A 534 26.89 -11.58 -1.12
N LYS A 535 27.44 -10.93 -2.15
CA LYS A 535 28.38 -9.80 -2.02
C LYS A 535 27.73 -8.50 -2.49
N LEU A 536 27.74 -7.51 -1.62
CA LEU A 536 27.39 -6.12 -1.89
C LEU A 536 28.63 -5.25 -1.64
N LYS A 537 28.62 -3.98 -2.06
CA LYS A 537 29.71 -3.04 -1.78
C LYS A 537 29.90 -2.90 -0.28
N GLY A 538 31.01 -3.42 0.26
CA GLY A 538 31.35 -3.34 1.68
C GLY A 538 30.50 -4.21 2.61
N LEU A 539 29.70 -5.14 2.10
CA LEU A 539 28.93 -6.09 2.90
C LEU A 539 28.94 -7.47 2.25
N THR A 540 29.36 -8.49 2.99
CA THR A 540 29.26 -9.90 2.56
C THR A 540 28.31 -10.64 3.51
N ILE A 541 27.38 -11.39 2.93
CA ILE A 541 26.37 -12.19 3.64
C ILE A 541 26.52 -13.65 3.22
N ALA A 542 27.11 -14.46 4.10
CA ALA A 542 27.21 -15.91 3.91
C ALA A 542 26.06 -16.61 4.64
N SER A 543 24.88 -16.68 4.00
CA SER A 543 23.68 -17.26 4.61
C SER A 543 23.73 -18.80 4.63
N LYS A 544 23.39 -19.39 5.78
CA LYS A 544 23.15 -20.83 5.99
C LYS A 544 21.65 -21.15 5.94
N THR A 545 20.80 -20.16 6.19
CA THR A 545 19.35 -20.27 6.04
C THR A 545 18.95 -20.13 4.57
N ASP A 546 18.10 -21.05 4.10
CA ASP A 546 17.64 -21.15 2.71
C ASP A 546 17.02 -19.84 2.20
N PHE A 547 15.87 -19.45 2.76
CA PHE A 547 15.18 -18.20 2.46
C PHE A 547 15.40 -17.19 3.59
N ALA A 548 15.86 -15.99 3.26
CA ALA A 548 16.06 -14.92 4.23
C ALA A 548 16.00 -13.54 3.56
N VAL A 549 15.62 -12.55 4.35
CA VAL A 549 15.87 -11.13 4.10
C VAL A 549 16.83 -10.64 5.16
N VAL A 550 17.96 -10.10 4.74
CA VAL A 550 18.97 -9.49 5.61
C VAL A 550 19.10 -8.03 5.16
N ALA A 551 18.60 -7.11 5.98
CA ALA A 551 18.58 -5.68 5.69
C ALA A 551 19.40 -4.92 6.74
N MET A 552 20.26 -4.01 6.28
CA MET A 552 21.10 -3.18 7.12
C MET A 552 20.97 -1.72 6.67
N SER A 553 20.62 -0.82 7.59
CA SER A 553 20.45 0.61 7.31
C SER A 553 21.12 1.47 8.36
N SER A 554 21.78 2.54 7.92
CA SER A 554 22.24 3.59 8.82
C SER A 554 21.03 4.31 9.44
N LEU A 555 21.09 4.52 10.75
CA LEU A 555 20.13 5.32 11.52
C LEU A 555 20.63 6.76 11.74
N THR A 556 21.70 7.16 11.05
CA THR A 556 22.26 8.51 11.07
C THR A 556 22.29 9.10 9.66
N ASP A 557 22.84 10.30 9.52
CA ASP A 557 23.11 10.92 8.22
C ASP A 557 24.41 10.39 7.57
N ASN A 558 25.19 9.58 8.29
CA ASN A 558 26.42 8.99 7.76
C ASN A 558 26.13 7.68 7.02
N PRO A 559 26.92 7.36 5.97
CA PRO A 559 26.85 6.05 5.30
C PRO A 559 27.19 4.91 6.26
N LEU A 560 26.77 3.69 5.91
CA LEU A 560 26.93 2.49 6.75
C LEU A 560 28.36 2.27 7.25
N ASN A 561 29.38 2.54 6.42
CA ASN A 561 30.78 2.34 6.79
C ASN A 561 31.30 3.39 7.79
N LYS A 562 30.54 4.43 8.13
CA LYS A 562 30.92 5.50 9.07
C LYS A 562 29.93 5.70 10.22
N SER A 563 28.74 5.10 10.12
CA SER A 563 27.67 5.27 11.10
C SER A 563 28.00 4.62 12.45
N ASP A 564 27.72 5.31 13.55
CA ASP A 564 27.75 4.77 14.93
C ASP A 564 26.44 4.09 15.33
N ASN A 565 25.40 4.17 14.50
CA ASN A 565 24.09 3.60 14.83
C ASN A 565 23.47 2.99 13.57
N ILE A 566 23.41 1.67 13.54
CA ILE A 566 22.98 0.89 12.38
C ILE A 566 21.92 -0.11 12.85
N LEU A 567 20.81 -0.17 12.12
CA LEU A 567 19.82 -1.22 12.27
C LEU A 567 20.19 -2.37 11.34
N LEU A 568 20.22 -3.58 11.89
CA LEU A 568 20.24 -4.83 11.14
C LEU A 568 18.97 -5.62 11.48
N THR A 569 18.19 -5.96 10.46
CA THR A 569 17.02 -6.84 10.59
C THR A 569 17.22 -8.09 9.75
N THR A 570 16.92 -9.25 10.33
CA THR A 570 16.89 -10.53 9.63
C THR A 570 15.53 -11.20 9.75
N VAL A 571 14.94 -11.55 8.61
CA VAL A 571 13.58 -12.10 8.54
C VAL A 571 13.56 -13.31 7.62
N GLY A 572 13.07 -14.43 8.11
CA GLY A 572 12.81 -15.63 7.31
C GLY A 572 11.31 -15.90 7.20
N ARG A 573 10.95 -17.18 7.19
CA ARG A 573 9.54 -17.58 7.27
C ARG A 573 8.96 -17.22 8.63
N SER A 574 7.67 -16.88 8.67
CA SER A 574 6.93 -16.72 9.92
C SER A 574 5.53 -17.28 9.82
N VAL A 575 5.12 -17.95 10.90
CA VAL A 575 3.95 -18.80 10.95
C VAL A 575 3.39 -18.84 12.38
N ASN A 576 2.10 -19.10 12.53
CA ASN A 576 1.53 -19.34 13.86
C ASN A 576 2.04 -20.69 14.43
N THR A 577 2.19 -20.79 15.74
CA THR A 577 2.55 -22.07 16.39
C THR A 577 1.52 -23.14 16.05
N ASP A 578 1.96 -24.35 15.68
CA ASP A 578 1.11 -25.49 15.31
C ASP A 578 0.18 -25.28 14.10
N ALA A 579 0.40 -24.25 13.25
CA ALA A 579 -0.37 -24.12 12.00
C ALA A 579 -0.13 -25.32 11.08
N LYS A 580 -1.16 -25.74 10.35
CA LYS A 580 -1.13 -26.93 9.49
C LYS A 580 -1.57 -26.62 8.08
N PHE A 581 -0.82 -27.21 7.14
CA PHE A 581 -1.02 -27.05 5.72
C PHE A 581 -0.98 -28.41 5.02
N ASP A 582 -1.73 -28.55 3.93
CA ASP A 582 -1.55 -29.61 2.92
C ASP A 582 -1.30 -28.94 1.56
N GLY A 583 -0.03 -28.87 1.16
CA GLY A 583 0.39 -28.04 0.04
C GLY A 583 0.02 -26.56 0.28
N GLU A 584 -0.75 -26.00 -0.66
CA GLU A 584 -1.25 -24.62 -0.58
C GLU A 584 -2.54 -24.48 0.25
N GLN A 585 -3.11 -25.59 0.75
CA GLN A 585 -4.32 -25.58 1.55
C GLN A 585 -4.01 -25.33 3.03
N MET A 586 -4.64 -24.31 3.62
CA MET A 586 -4.69 -24.11 5.06
C MET A 586 -5.67 -25.10 5.70
N LEU A 587 -5.18 -25.91 6.64
CA LEU A 587 -5.98 -26.85 7.42
C LEU A 587 -6.27 -26.33 8.83
N ASP A 588 -5.31 -25.65 9.45
CA ASP A 588 -5.41 -25.12 10.81
C ASP A 588 -4.56 -23.85 10.94
N TYR A 589 -5.15 -22.77 11.45
CA TYR A 589 -4.45 -21.50 11.68
C TYR A 589 -3.42 -21.58 12.79
N GLY A 590 -3.46 -22.60 13.65
CA GLY A 590 -2.57 -22.72 14.80
C GLY A 590 -2.96 -21.80 15.97
N LYS A 591 -1.99 -21.47 16.80
CA LYS A 591 -2.17 -20.76 18.07
C LYS A 591 -1.00 -19.79 18.35
N PRO A 592 -1.17 -18.81 19.26
CA PRO A 592 -0.07 -17.94 19.65
C PRO A 592 0.99 -18.70 20.48
N PRO A 593 2.25 -18.23 20.52
CA PRO A 593 2.76 -17.06 19.81
C PRO A 593 3.01 -17.33 18.33
N ILE A 594 3.29 -16.27 17.57
CA ILE A 594 3.84 -16.38 16.21
C ILE A 594 5.29 -16.87 16.35
N LEU A 595 5.73 -17.70 15.41
CA LEU A 595 7.08 -18.20 15.30
C LEU A 595 7.78 -17.51 14.13
N ILE A 596 9.03 -17.12 14.33
CA ILE A 596 9.92 -16.62 13.29
C ILE A 596 11.08 -17.60 13.07
N GLU A 597 11.42 -17.84 11.81
CA GLU A 597 12.61 -18.61 11.44
C GLU A 597 13.86 -17.83 11.84
N VAL A 598 14.78 -18.51 12.52
CA VAL A 598 16.07 -17.93 12.88
C VAL A 598 16.95 -17.90 11.64
N ILE A 599 17.47 -16.71 11.33
CA ILE A 599 18.43 -16.53 10.24
C ILE A 599 19.84 -16.79 10.75
N GLU A 600 20.49 -17.80 10.15
CA GLU A 600 21.88 -18.15 10.37
C GLU A 600 22.71 -17.63 9.20
N ALA A 601 23.62 -16.71 9.46
CA ALA A 601 24.49 -16.13 8.44
C ALA A 601 25.79 -15.62 9.06
N ASP A 602 26.89 -15.72 8.33
CA ASP A 602 28.13 -15.01 8.67
C ASP A 602 28.13 -13.67 7.93
N ILE A 603 28.35 -12.58 8.67
CA ILE A 603 28.31 -11.20 8.17
C ILE A 603 29.71 -10.61 8.23
N GLU A 604 30.13 -9.99 7.12
CA GLU A 604 31.33 -9.14 7.07
C GLU A 604 30.93 -7.74 6.59
N LEU A 605 31.13 -6.73 7.44
CA LEU A 605 30.84 -5.33 7.16
C LEU A 605 32.14 -4.51 7.11
N GLU A 606 32.43 -3.89 5.97
CA GLU A 606 33.49 -2.89 5.86
C GLU A 606 33.06 -1.60 6.59
N THR A 607 33.83 -1.20 7.59
CA THR A 607 33.51 -0.02 8.41
C THR A 607 34.77 0.60 9.02
N GLU A 608 34.77 1.94 9.07
CA GLU A 608 35.79 2.74 9.75
C GLU A 608 35.61 2.69 11.28
N ARG A 609 34.50 2.14 11.79
CA ARG A 609 34.16 2.06 13.20
C ARG A 609 34.63 0.74 13.82
N SER A 610 35.77 0.77 14.49
CA SER A 610 36.29 -0.36 15.26
C SER A 610 35.58 -0.59 16.61
N ASP A 611 34.75 0.36 17.01
CA ASP A 611 34.04 0.44 18.29
C ASP A 611 32.60 -0.09 18.23
N LEU A 612 32.16 -0.65 17.09
CA LEU A 612 30.81 -1.20 16.97
C LEU A 612 30.59 -2.48 17.78
N ARG A 613 29.52 -2.49 18.57
CA ARG A 613 28.92 -3.64 19.24
C ARG A 613 27.62 -4.03 18.57
N VAL A 614 27.41 -5.34 18.42
CA VAL A 614 26.19 -5.91 17.80
C VAL A 614 25.27 -6.41 18.91
N TRP A 615 24.19 -5.69 19.19
CA TRP A 615 23.23 -6.03 20.24
C TRP A 615 21.97 -6.68 19.66
N ALA A 616 21.63 -7.88 20.13
CA ALA A 616 20.36 -8.52 19.77
C ALA A 616 19.19 -7.93 20.58
N VAL A 617 18.07 -7.59 19.94
CA VAL A 617 16.89 -6.97 20.57
C VAL A 617 15.68 -7.88 20.38
N ASN A 618 14.97 -8.27 21.44
CA ASN A 618 13.80 -9.15 21.33
C ASN A 618 12.50 -8.41 20.94
N ALA A 619 11.38 -9.15 20.83
CA ALA A 619 10.06 -8.62 20.51
C ALA A 619 9.51 -7.56 21.51
N GLU A 620 10.08 -7.49 22.71
CA GLU A 620 9.69 -6.52 23.75
C GLU A 620 10.61 -5.28 23.78
N GLY A 621 11.67 -5.27 22.96
CA GLY A 621 12.67 -4.20 22.95
C GLY A 621 13.80 -4.38 23.96
N PHE A 622 13.92 -5.54 24.61
CA PHE A 622 15.04 -5.82 25.51
C PHE A 622 16.29 -6.28 24.76
N PHE A 623 17.44 -5.78 25.20
CA PHE A 623 18.72 -6.37 24.81
C PHE A 623 18.85 -7.79 25.36
N VAL A 624 18.99 -8.75 24.46
CA VAL A 624 19.15 -10.18 24.80
C VAL A 624 20.62 -10.51 25.06
N GLY A 625 21.53 -9.81 24.39
CA GLY A 625 22.97 -9.95 24.57
C GLY A 625 23.76 -9.36 23.40
N ALA A 626 25.07 -9.23 23.59
CA ALA A 626 26.00 -8.79 22.54
C ALA A 626 26.49 -10.00 21.73
N VAL A 627 26.26 -9.99 20.43
CA VAL A 627 26.81 -10.98 19.50
C VAL A 627 28.34 -10.79 19.46
N PRO A 628 29.14 -11.86 19.63
CA PRO A 628 30.59 -11.76 19.52
C PRO A 628 31.01 -11.25 18.15
N THR A 629 31.88 -10.25 18.14
CA THR A 629 32.43 -9.63 16.94
C THR A 629 33.95 -9.73 16.91
N THR A 630 34.53 -9.76 15.72
CA THR A 630 35.95 -9.47 15.48
C THR A 630 36.07 -8.29 14.53
N TYR A 631 37.07 -7.42 14.76
CA TYR A 631 37.35 -6.30 13.87
C TYR A 631 38.81 -6.36 13.43
N GLU A 632 39.04 -6.58 12.14
CA GLU A 632 40.39 -6.73 11.57
C GLU A 632 40.43 -6.07 10.19
N ASN A 633 41.47 -5.27 9.92
CA ASN A 633 41.74 -4.64 8.62
C ASN A 633 40.54 -3.87 8.02
N GLY A 634 39.77 -3.15 8.85
CA GLY A 634 38.62 -2.37 8.36
C GLY A 634 37.31 -3.16 8.25
N VAL A 635 37.27 -4.41 8.69
CA VAL A 635 36.12 -5.30 8.55
C VAL A 635 35.63 -5.79 9.91
N LEU A 636 34.37 -5.50 10.23
CA LEU A 636 33.64 -6.08 11.36
C LEU A 636 33.02 -7.42 10.93
N LYS A 637 33.31 -8.50 11.66
CA LYS A 637 32.79 -9.84 11.39
C LYS A 637 32.00 -10.36 12.57
N PHE A 638 30.88 -11.02 12.31
CA PHE A 638 30.06 -11.70 13.31
C PHE A 638 29.16 -12.76 12.68
N THR A 639 28.69 -13.69 13.51
CA THR A 639 27.78 -14.77 13.10
C THR A 639 26.42 -14.59 13.74
N LEU A 640 25.38 -14.60 12.92
CA LEU A 640 23.97 -14.55 13.32
C LEU A 640 23.42 -15.95 13.58
N GLY A 641 22.33 -15.99 14.35
CA GLY A 641 21.61 -17.20 14.67
C GLY A 641 22.18 -17.95 15.87
N ASP A 642 23.48 -18.31 15.88
CA ASP A 642 24.04 -19.18 16.94
C ASP A 642 23.79 -18.63 18.36
N LYS A 643 24.34 -17.45 18.67
CA LYS A 643 24.15 -16.75 19.95
C LYS A 643 23.12 -15.63 19.81
N PHE A 644 22.27 -15.50 20.82
CA PHE A 644 21.24 -14.45 20.91
C PHE A 644 20.41 -14.31 19.62
N PRO A 645 19.77 -15.39 19.12
CA PRO A 645 18.96 -15.32 17.92
C PRO A 645 17.83 -14.31 18.09
N SER A 646 17.70 -13.40 17.13
CA SER A 646 16.63 -12.41 17.08
C SER A 646 16.35 -12.02 15.63
N MET A 647 15.23 -11.32 15.42
CA MET A 647 14.93 -10.61 14.18
C MET A 647 15.67 -9.27 14.10
N TYR A 648 15.89 -8.60 15.24
CA TYR A 648 16.47 -7.26 15.28
C TYR A 648 17.82 -7.23 15.98
N TYR A 649 18.73 -6.45 15.40
CA TYR A 649 20.06 -6.18 15.91
C TYR A 649 20.39 -4.70 15.77
N LEU A 650 20.95 -4.10 16.81
CA LEU A 650 21.48 -2.74 16.79
C LEU A 650 23.01 -2.80 16.81
N LEU A 651 23.63 -2.21 15.80
CA LEU A 651 25.07 -2.04 15.70
C LEU A 651 25.39 -0.63 16.18
N GLN A 652 25.95 -0.52 17.39
CA GLN A 652 26.16 0.75 18.08
C GLN A 652 27.60 0.91 18.53
N ALA A 653 28.15 2.11 18.35
CA ALA A 653 29.49 2.42 18.81
C ALA A 653 29.55 2.57 20.34
N GLU A 654 30.56 1.96 20.97
CA GLU A 654 30.81 1.98 22.42
C GLU A 654 32.27 2.24 22.81
#